data_AF-J7L222-F1
#
_entry.id   AF-J7L222-F1
#
_cell.length_a   1.000
_cell.length_b   1.000
_cell.length_c   1.000
_cell.angle_alpha   90.00
_cell.angle_beta   90.00
_cell.angle_gamma   90.00
#
_symmetry.space_group_name_H-M   'P 1'
#
loop_
_entity.id
_entity.type
_entity.pdbx_description
1 polymer ?
#
loop_
_entity_poly.entity_id
_entity_poly.type
_entity_poly.pdbx_seq_one_letter_code
_entity_poly.pdbx_strand_id
1 'polypeptide(L)'
;MLVRGRTGPAGSPDGDGPDVIPPPGTRKSMEEQAMLARDLVLRVCAGPTEFDPSWVRAGGKVTTPFSVPRDRGLVQGIVDAGRAMGVERLLVCRTRAEFSYDPVTEVPLDTDTLIDLIRGWGTGPTDFLVCVEDFSAAVLIAANELTVAAGPADFVREIVGSDIPGVRVEFAAKARRTKRPELLAAAQQYHCVEPGARHSRNRGPGPDLHERLTRRAQRARERSPGAVRSLRALRGTGGWLMVVVLLVAPLTVPELGPALPALALTFVLLFQLAFLARSRTVSFATLLRVVALGALLVWPVALAEASITALMGLDRYHVLGYTYVAVTLEELAKLAPLSILLLVARHRVRRLAAVDFLLLAAASGAGFQLAERLFTEIQAPTLGSESLFLPGGSTIHDTEGAVLAVFSGHAVVTGLIGAALGLAIVGRRYGGGLWALPVVASALVYLEHLHFNALLAAGALDPVSTFLHRMMGGGALTPWLLLLALICAVVMDHRLIASAAESTPPLPGRAPLARMRRRAHGRSVSTRVRVPADIAPLFRRLALFWGDLPVTLATTLTAIAHEGATVLRAARRGPTALCDTLRFLRQRRADAMGEARSQGRSRRRHPTGEELDTRARDLSLRLGLAGTATGAVIVAATLLLALPGAVLFWSGTTVEPAGPAYAVVAADHFQNWLARAGTAGTVWTVLVGVALLGLLTMGNGVPHAHPRMGEFLRAPTANTGAILGMLAPGQVGYALLGLGGVLLPRGVDRLLTR
;
A
#
# COMPACT_ATOMS: atom_id res chain seq x y z
N MET A 1 0.70 -2.91 91.19
CA MET A 1 1.67 -1.88 91.62
C MET A 1 1.23 -0.58 90.96
N LEU A 2 0.34 0.18 91.61
CA LEU A 2 0.66 1.31 92.52
C LEU A 2 1.06 2.54 91.67
N VAL A 3 0.40 3.71 91.63
CA VAL A 3 -0.58 4.40 92.50
C VAL A 3 -1.28 5.55 91.74
N ARG A 4 -2.55 5.81 92.10
CA ARG A 4 -3.38 7.05 92.19
C ARG A 4 -2.82 8.40 91.68
N GLY A 5 -3.62 9.40 91.27
CA GLY A 5 -5.08 9.56 91.30
C GLY A 5 -5.56 10.99 91.00
N ARG A 6 -6.88 11.12 90.83
CA ARG A 6 -7.83 12.27 90.93
C ARG A 6 -7.27 13.70 91.03
N THR A 7 -7.83 14.64 90.23
CA THR A 7 -8.96 15.56 90.57
C THR A 7 -9.30 16.47 89.36
N GLY A 8 -10.60 16.67 89.05
CA GLY A 8 -11.07 17.87 88.30
C GLY A 8 -11.15 19.11 89.22
N PRO A 9 -11.64 20.31 88.81
CA PRO A 9 -12.69 20.55 87.80
C PRO A 9 -12.55 21.82 86.90
N ALA A 10 -13.52 21.96 85.97
CA ALA A 10 -14.14 23.18 85.41
C ALA A 10 -13.32 24.28 84.70
N GLY A 11 -13.70 24.56 83.44
CA GLY A 11 -13.46 25.85 82.76
C GLY A 11 -13.28 25.74 81.24
N SER A 12 -14.34 25.90 80.46
CA SER A 12 -14.30 26.38 79.06
C SER A 12 -14.12 27.91 79.04
N PRO A 13 -13.83 28.62 77.91
CA PRO A 13 -13.87 28.19 76.50
C PRO A 13 -12.69 28.68 75.61
N ASP A 14 -12.73 28.29 74.33
CA ASP A 14 -12.07 28.88 73.15
C ASP A 14 -10.53 28.87 73.03
N GLY A 15 -10.05 28.24 71.95
CA GLY A 15 -8.66 28.32 71.51
C GLY A 15 -8.35 27.38 70.35
N ASP A 16 -8.21 27.96 69.16
CA ASP A 16 -7.81 27.40 67.87
C ASP A 16 -6.81 26.23 67.94
N GLY A 17 -7.19 25.10 67.32
CA GLY A 17 -6.26 24.03 66.96
C GLY A 17 -5.72 24.25 65.54
N PRO A 18 -4.42 24.02 65.28
CA PRO A 18 -3.81 24.31 63.99
C PRO A 18 -4.23 23.29 62.92
N ASP A 19 -4.63 23.83 61.77
CA ASP A 19 -4.85 23.10 60.52
C ASP A 19 -3.63 22.23 60.17
N VAL A 20 -3.85 20.92 60.14
CA VAL A 20 -2.94 19.97 59.52
C VAL A 20 -3.10 20.12 57.99
N ILE A 21 -2.21 20.90 57.39
CA ILE A 21 -2.11 21.06 55.93
C ILE A 21 -1.71 19.72 55.30
N PRO A 22 -2.54 19.10 54.44
CA PRO A 22 -2.12 17.95 53.65
C PRO A 22 -1.19 18.39 52.50
N PRO A 23 -0.27 17.53 52.03
CA PRO A 23 0.74 17.90 51.04
C PRO A 23 0.13 18.24 49.66
N PRO A 24 0.76 19.14 48.88
CA PRO A 24 0.21 19.60 47.61
C PRO A 24 0.45 18.55 46.51
N GLY A 25 -0.59 17.79 46.22
CA GLY A 25 -0.67 16.85 45.09
C GLY A 25 -2.06 16.90 44.46
N THR A 26 -2.31 17.98 43.70
CA THR A 26 -3.39 18.17 42.70
C THR A 26 -4.65 17.30 42.83
N ARG A 27 -5.52 17.61 43.81
CA ARG A 27 -6.98 17.43 43.60
C ARG A 27 -7.40 18.48 42.57
N LYS A 28 -7.66 18.07 41.32
CA LYS A 28 -8.43 18.90 40.39
C LYS A 28 -9.75 19.28 41.07
N SER A 29 -10.19 20.52 40.94
CA SER A 29 -11.46 20.95 41.57
C SER A 29 -12.64 20.14 40.99
N MET A 30 -13.72 19.97 41.74
CA MET A 30 -14.94 19.30 41.24
C MET A 30 -15.47 19.95 39.95
N GLU A 31 -15.31 21.27 39.80
CA GLU A 31 -15.67 22.01 38.59
C GLU A 31 -14.73 21.69 37.41
N GLU A 32 -13.43 21.55 37.63
CA GLU A 32 -12.49 21.13 36.59
C GLU A 32 -12.76 19.70 36.11
N GLN A 33 -13.10 18.78 37.02
CA GLN A 33 -13.50 17.42 36.68
C GLN A 33 -14.83 17.39 35.91
N ALA A 34 -15.81 18.23 36.30
CA ALA A 34 -17.08 18.36 35.59
C ALA A 34 -16.92 19.01 34.21
N MET A 35 -16.04 20.00 34.05
CA MET A 35 -15.68 20.58 32.74
C MET A 35 -14.97 19.57 31.83
N LEU A 36 -14.00 18.81 32.37
CA LEU A 36 -13.31 17.75 31.64
C LEU A 36 -14.30 16.66 31.18
N ALA A 37 -15.26 16.29 32.03
CA ALA A 37 -16.30 15.31 31.69
C ALA A 37 -17.25 15.81 30.59
N ARG A 38 -17.71 17.06 30.70
CA ARG A 38 -18.56 17.70 29.70
C ARG A 38 -17.85 17.84 28.36
N ASP A 39 -16.59 18.27 28.35
CA ASP A 39 -15.78 18.43 27.14
C ASP A 39 -15.42 17.06 26.51
N LEU A 40 -15.21 16.02 27.32
CA LEU A 40 -14.98 14.65 26.84
C LEU A 40 -16.18 14.11 26.06
N VAL A 41 -17.36 14.14 26.66
CA VAL A 41 -18.52 13.48 26.04
C VAL A 41 -19.06 14.30 24.87
N LEU A 42 -19.02 15.63 24.92
CA LEU A 42 -19.39 16.49 23.78
C LEU A 42 -18.46 16.32 22.56
N ARG A 43 -17.21 15.88 22.78
CA ARG A 43 -16.26 15.62 21.66
C ARG A 43 -16.42 14.24 21.03
N VAL A 44 -16.97 13.27 21.77
CA VAL A 44 -17.00 11.85 21.34
C VAL A 44 -18.41 11.41 20.95
N CYS A 45 -19.45 11.91 21.61
CA CYS A 45 -20.83 11.43 21.46
C CYS A 45 -21.73 12.48 20.80
N ALA A 46 -22.61 12.02 19.91
CA ALA A 46 -23.75 12.79 19.39
C ALA A 46 -25.00 12.64 20.26
N GLY A 47 -25.10 11.54 21.01
CA GLY A 47 -26.21 11.23 21.90
C GLY A 47 -25.81 10.15 22.93
N PRO A 48 -26.75 9.70 23.78
CA PRO A 48 -26.45 8.74 24.86
C PRO A 48 -25.99 7.39 24.34
N THR A 49 -26.43 7.02 23.13
CA THR A 49 -26.15 5.74 22.47
C THR A 49 -25.42 5.87 21.13
N GLU A 50 -24.93 7.07 20.81
CA GLU A 50 -24.42 7.40 19.48
C GLU A 50 -23.12 8.20 19.53
N PHE A 51 -22.14 7.79 18.72
CA PHE A 51 -20.92 8.55 18.53
C PHE A 51 -21.12 9.74 17.59
N ASP A 52 -20.37 10.80 17.83
CA ASP A 52 -20.33 11.94 16.93
C ASP A 52 -19.78 11.54 15.55
N PRO A 53 -20.51 11.79 14.44
CA PRO A 53 -20.07 11.40 13.10
C PRO A 53 -18.77 12.09 12.65
N SER A 54 -18.43 13.26 13.19
CA SER A 54 -17.16 13.93 12.90
C SER A 54 -16.01 13.25 13.66
N TRP A 55 -16.22 12.85 14.91
CA TRP A 55 -15.24 12.11 15.70
C TRP A 55 -14.96 10.71 15.13
N VAL A 56 -15.98 9.99 14.66
CA VAL A 56 -15.82 8.69 13.99
C VAL A 56 -15.00 8.82 12.72
N ARG A 57 -15.27 9.85 11.89
CA ARG A 57 -14.51 10.10 10.66
C ARG A 57 -13.09 10.58 10.94
N ALA A 58 -12.86 11.26 12.07
CA ALA A 58 -11.55 11.79 12.43
C ALA A 58 -10.54 10.66 12.68
N GLY A 59 -9.42 10.69 11.97
CA GLY A 59 -8.35 9.70 12.10
C GLY A 59 -8.63 8.36 11.41
N GLY A 60 -9.76 8.20 10.72
CA GLY A 60 -10.12 6.95 10.04
C GLY A 60 -10.35 5.80 11.01
N LYS A 61 -11.08 6.07 12.11
CA LYS A 61 -11.44 5.05 13.09
C LYS A 61 -12.30 3.98 12.43
N VAL A 62 -12.07 2.75 12.87
CA VAL A 62 -12.90 1.59 12.57
C VAL A 62 -14.01 1.61 13.60
N THR A 63 -15.27 1.60 13.15
CA THR A 63 -16.45 1.63 13.99
C THR A 63 -17.32 0.43 13.69
N THR A 64 -17.74 -0.28 14.73
CA THR A 64 -18.52 -1.51 14.59
C THR A 64 -19.58 -1.57 15.68
N PRO A 65 -20.87 -1.46 15.30
CA PRO A 65 -21.96 -1.83 16.19
C PRO A 65 -22.07 -3.35 16.21
N PHE A 66 -22.33 -3.90 17.39
CA PHE A 66 -22.57 -5.31 17.60
C PHE A 66 -23.55 -5.49 18.75
N SER A 67 -24.04 -6.71 18.91
CA SER A 67 -25.03 -7.01 19.93
C SER A 67 -24.57 -8.16 20.80
N VAL A 68 -24.36 -7.87 22.08
CA VAL A 68 -23.79 -8.80 23.06
C VAL A 68 -24.46 -8.59 24.42
N PRO A 69 -24.62 -9.65 25.24
CA PRO A 69 -25.01 -9.49 26.63
C PRO A 69 -23.99 -8.64 27.42
N ARG A 70 -24.48 -7.89 28.41
CA ARG A 70 -23.63 -7.11 29.33
C ARG A 70 -23.10 -8.00 30.44
N ASP A 71 -22.17 -8.87 30.07
CA ASP A 71 -21.53 -9.81 31.00
C ASP A 71 -20.07 -9.41 31.31
N ARG A 72 -19.43 -10.20 32.16
CA ARG A 72 -18.00 -10.07 32.47
C ARG A 72 -17.13 -10.19 31.21
N GLY A 73 -17.58 -10.94 30.20
CA GLY A 73 -16.87 -11.12 28.93
C GLY A 73 -16.74 -9.82 28.14
N LEU A 74 -17.82 -9.03 28.04
CA LEU A 74 -17.77 -7.70 27.43
C LEU A 74 -16.79 -6.78 28.16
N VAL A 75 -16.86 -6.73 29.50
CA VAL A 75 -15.96 -5.89 30.31
C VAL A 75 -14.51 -6.32 30.17
N GLN A 76 -14.25 -7.64 30.16
CA GLN A 76 -12.93 -8.21 29.90
C GLN A 76 -12.41 -7.79 28.52
N GLY A 77 -13.23 -7.86 27.47
CA GLY A 77 -12.87 -7.43 26.13
C GLY A 77 -12.51 -5.93 26.04
N ILE A 78 -13.22 -5.07 26.77
CA ILE A 78 -12.91 -3.63 26.86
C ILE A 78 -11.55 -3.40 27.53
N VAL A 79 -11.28 -4.09 28.64
CA VAL A 79 -9.99 -4.00 29.34
C VAL A 79 -8.85 -4.53 28.46
N ASP A 80 -9.04 -5.65 27.77
CA ASP A 80 -8.05 -6.21 26.85
C ASP A 80 -7.80 -5.31 25.64
N ALA A 81 -8.82 -4.62 25.14
CA ALA A 81 -8.68 -3.58 24.12
C ALA A 81 -7.83 -2.40 24.61
N GLY A 82 -8.04 -1.96 25.85
CA GLY A 82 -7.16 -0.97 26.51
C GLY A 82 -5.71 -1.45 26.60
N ARG A 83 -5.50 -2.71 27.02
CA ARG A 83 -4.15 -3.32 27.05
C ARG A 83 -3.52 -3.40 25.67
N ALA A 84 -4.29 -3.69 24.61
CA ALA A 84 -3.80 -3.73 23.23
C ALA A 84 -3.37 -2.34 22.72
N MET A 85 -4.04 -1.28 23.19
CA MET A 85 -3.64 0.11 22.95
C MET A 85 -2.42 0.55 23.78
N GLY A 86 -2.01 -0.25 24.77
CA GLY A 86 -0.82 0.03 25.58
C GLY A 86 -1.02 1.21 26.54
N VAL A 87 -2.27 1.48 26.92
CA VAL A 87 -2.60 2.48 27.94
C VAL A 87 -2.61 1.84 29.32
N GLU A 88 -2.66 2.65 30.38
CA GLU A 88 -2.66 2.16 31.77
C GLU A 88 -4.03 2.33 32.42
N ARG A 89 -4.84 3.28 31.91
CA ARG A 89 -6.13 3.66 32.46
C ARG A 89 -7.15 3.87 31.35
N LEU A 90 -8.42 3.81 31.72
CA LEU A 90 -9.57 4.13 30.89
C LEU A 90 -10.39 5.23 31.55
N LEU A 91 -11.01 6.06 30.73
CA LEU A 91 -11.95 7.09 31.16
C LEU A 91 -13.37 6.52 31.05
N VAL A 92 -14.12 6.55 32.14
CA VAL A 92 -15.46 5.95 32.21
C VAL A 92 -16.48 6.99 32.64
N CYS A 93 -17.60 7.07 31.93
CA CYS A 93 -18.65 8.03 32.20
C CYS A 93 -20.02 7.42 31.93
N ARG A 94 -21.00 7.67 32.81
CA ARG A 94 -22.40 7.34 32.57
C ARG A 94 -23.00 8.30 31.54
N THR A 95 -23.70 7.80 30.54
CA THR A 95 -24.40 8.63 29.53
C THR A 95 -25.90 8.70 29.86
N ARG A 96 -26.52 9.87 29.70
CA ARG A 96 -27.97 10.08 29.96
C ARG A 96 -28.64 10.79 28.79
N ALA A 97 -29.94 10.61 28.65
CA ALA A 97 -30.75 11.10 27.53
C ALA A 97 -30.83 12.64 27.41
N GLU A 98 -30.54 13.39 28.48
CA GLU A 98 -30.62 14.86 28.51
C GLU A 98 -29.27 15.56 28.31
N PHE A 99 -28.25 14.86 27.79
CA PHE A 99 -26.85 15.36 27.72
C PHE A 99 -26.26 15.73 29.10
N SER A 100 -26.89 15.28 30.20
CA SER A 100 -26.36 15.35 31.56
C SER A 100 -25.41 14.19 31.79
N TYR A 101 -24.11 14.46 31.65
CA TYR A 101 -23.06 13.46 31.84
C TYR A 101 -22.59 13.46 33.29
N ASP A 102 -22.48 12.26 33.88
CA ASP A 102 -21.88 12.09 35.20
C ASP A 102 -20.36 12.40 35.11
N PRO A 103 -19.69 12.74 36.23
CA PRO A 103 -18.25 12.99 36.20
C PRO A 103 -17.46 11.78 35.67
N VAL A 104 -16.43 12.06 34.87
CA VAL A 104 -15.53 11.04 34.31
C VAL A 104 -14.69 10.44 35.42
N THR A 105 -14.73 9.12 35.52
CA THR A 105 -13.91 8.34 36.45
C THR A 105 -12.74 7.72 35.69
N GLU A 106 -11.51 7.93 36.18
CA GLU A 106 -10.34 7.20 35.70
C GLU A 106 -10.29 5.83 36.38
N VAL A 107 -10.24 4.76 35.58
CA VAL A 107 -10.22 3.37 36.08
C VAL A 107 -8.94 2.68 35.56
N PRO A 108 -8.18 1.96 36.42
CA PRO A 108 -7.08 1.12 35.95
C PRO A 108 -7.57 0.03 34.99
N LEU A 109 -6.67 -0.57 34.20
CA LEU A 109 -6.98 -1.70 33.31
C LEU A 109 -7.22 -3.02 34.06
N ASP A 110 -8.25 -3.01 34.90
CA ASP A 110 -8.71 -4.12 35.71
C ASP A 110 -10.22 -4.34 35.54
N THR A 111 -10.60 -5.60 35.33
CA THR A 111 -11.98 -5.98 35.01
C THR A 111 -12.89 -5.87 36.21
N ASP A 112 -12.39 -6.22 37.40
CA ASP A 112 -13.19 -6.16 38.63
C ASP A 112 -13.46 -4.72 39.03
N THR A 113 -12.45 -3.85 38.96
CA THR A 113 -12.61 -2.41 39.25
C THR A 113 -13.66 -1.75 38.34
N LEU A 114 -13.68 -2.09 37.04
CA LEU A 114 -14.68 -1.57 36.11
C LEU A 114 -16.09 -2.12 36.42
N ILE A 115 -16.20 -3.39 36.81
CA ILE A 115 -17.48 -3.99 37.23
C ILE A 115 -17.99 -3.33 38.51
N ASP A 116 -17.13 -3.10 39.49
CA ASP A 116 -17.48 -2.49 40.77
C ASP A 116 -17.94 -1.04 40.60
N LEU A 117 -17.28 -0.27 39.71
CA LEU A 117 -17.74 1.06 39.32
C LEU A 117 -19.16 1.02 38.73
N ILE A 118 -19.41 0.11 37.78
CA ILE A 118 -20.71 -0.01 37.11
C ILE A 118 -21.79 -0.43 38.11
N ARG A 119 -21.49 -1.37 39.02
CA ARG A 119 -22.40 -1.80 40.09
C ARG A 119 -22.69 -0.68 41.09
N GLY A 120 -21.72 0.20 41.32
CA GLY A 120 -21.87 1.39 42.17
C GLY A 120 -22.93 2.38 41.66
N TRP A 121 -23.29 2.35 40.37
CA TRP A 121 -24.33 3.22 39.79
C TRP A 121 -25.77 2.75 40.04
N GLY A 122 -25.95 1.58 40.67
CA GLY A 122 -27.24 1.00 41.03
C GLY A 122 -27.57 -0.29 40.28
N THR A 123 -28.74 -0.85 40.58
CA THR A 123 -29.20 -2.15 40.05
C THR A 123 -29.82 -2.07 38.66
N GLY A 124 -30.12 -0.86 38.17
CA GLY A 124 -30.73 -0.64 36.86
C GLY A 124 -29.71 -0.64 35.71
N PRO A 125 -30.04 -1.20 34.53
CA PRO A 125 -29.18 -1.11 33.36
C PRO A 125 -29.03 0.35 32.94
N THR A 126 -27.79 0.80 32.76
CA THR A 126 -27.54 2.18 32.34
C THR A 126 -26.54 2.28 31.20
N ASP A 127 -26.75 3.27 30.32
CA ASP A 127 -25.82 3.62 29.26
C ASP A 127 -24.52 4.19 29.83
N PHE A 128 -23.39 3.82 29.25
CA PHE A 128 -22.10 4.36 29.63
C PHE A 128 -21.09 4.32 28.50
N LEU A 129 -20.11 5.21 28.60
CA LEU A 129 -19.00 5.39 27.69
C LEU A 129 -17.71 4.97 28.38
N VAL A 130 -16.89 4.20 27.69
CA VAL A 130 -15.50 3.91 28.05
C VAL A 130 -14.60 4.48 26.97
N CYS A 131 -13.60 5.28 27.33
CA CYS A 131 -12.74 5.98 26.38
C CYS A 131 -11.26 5.84 26.75
N VAL A 132 -10.40 5.87 25.74
CA VAL A 132 -8.95 6.04 25.93
C VAL A 132 -8.64 7.52 26.21
N GLU A 133 -7.63 7.78 27.03
CA GLU A 133 -7.27 9.13 27.53
C GLU A 133 -7.11 10.20 26.43
N ASP A 134 -6.60 9.83 25.24
CA ASP A 134 -6.40 10.75 24.11
C ASP A 134 -7.58 10.80 23.13
N PHE A 135 -8.70 10.16 23.47
CA PHE A 135 -9.91 10.04 22.64
C PHE A 135 -9.69 9.36 21.29
N SER A 136 -8.61 8.58 21.14
CA SER A 136 -8.33 7.82 19.91
C SER A 136 -9.26 6.62 19.73
N ALA A 137 -9.83 6.09 20.82
CA ALA A 137 -10.75 4.97 20.82
C ALA A 137 -11.78 5.08 21.95
N ALA A 138 -12.98 4.54 21.73
CA ALA A 138 -14.06 4.49 22.70
C ALA A 138 -15.01 3.30 22.47
N VAL A 139 -15.72 2.91 23.52
CA VAL A 139 -16.79 1.92 23.50
C VAL A 139 -18.01 2.53 24.17
N LEU A 140 -19.11 2.58 23.45
CA LEU A 140 -20.39 3.01 23.97
C LEU A 140 -21.23 1.76 24.22
N ILE A 141 -21.72 1.63 25.45
CA ILE A 141 -22.53 0.48 25.89
C ILE A 141 -23.89 1.00 26.29
N ALA A 142 -24.93 0.58 25.57
CA ALA A 142 -26.30 0.95 25.89
C ALA A 142 -26.88 0.05 27.01
N ALA A 143 -27.99 0.48 27.60
CA ALA A 143 -28.80 -0.23 28.58
C ALA A 143 -29.41 -1.50 27.97
N ASN A 144 -29.63 -1.50 26.65
CA ASN A 144 -30.04 -2.66 25.88
C ASN A 144 -28.82 -3.47 25.40
N GLU A 145 -29.03 -4.43 24.49
CA GLU A 145 -27.96 -5.26 23.93
C GLU A 145 -27.08 -4.56 22.88
N LEU A 146 -27.23 -3.25 22.64
CA LEU A 146 -26.42 -2.50 21.67
C LEU A 146 -25.09 -2.10 22.29
N THR A 147 -24.00 -2.39 21.60
CA THR A 147 -22.68 -1.86 21.90
C THR A 147 -22.02 -1.37 20.62
N VAL A 148 -21.34 -0.24 20.69
CA VAL A 148 -20.60 0.34 19.56
C VAL A 148 -19.16 0.57 19.98
N ALA A 149 -18.23 -0.10 19.31
CA ALA A 149 -16.80 0.12 19.48
C ALA A 149 -16.25 0.94 18.33
N ALA A 150 -15.43 1.96 18.62
CA ALA A 150 -14.81 2.83 17.64
C ALA A 150 -13.35 3.11 18.00
N GLY A 151 -12.42 2.94 17.07
CA GLY A 151 -10.99 3.19 17.32
C GLY A 151 -10.08 2.58 16.27
N PRO A 152 -8.78 2.41 16.56
CA PRO A 152 -7.88 1.63 15.72
C PRO A 152 -8.38 0.19 15.56
N ALA A 153 -8.09 -0.44 14.41
CA ALA A 153 -8.58 -1.79 14.12
C ALA A 153 -8.21 -2.84 15.19
N ASP A 154 -7.08 -2.69 15.87
CA ASP A 154 -6.70 -3.61 16.97
C ASP A 154 -7.59 -3.46 18.19
N PHE A 155 -7.90 -2.22 18.58
CA PHE A 155 -8.81 -1.95 19.69
C PHE A 155 -10.17 -2.61 19.44
N VAL A 156 -10.72 -2.43 18.23
CA VAL A 156 -12.01 -3.01 17.86
C VAL A 156 -11.94 -4.54 17.83
N ARG A 157 -10.85 -5.13 17.30
CA ARG A 157 -10.70 -6.59 17.20
C ARG A 157 -10.62 -7.31 18.55
N GLU A 158 -10.08 -6.69 19.58
CA GLU A 158 -10.07 -7.31 20.92
C GLU A 158 -11.50 -7.39 21.50
N ILE A 159 -12.41 -6.52 21.08
CA ILE A 159 -13.79 -6.49 21.56
C ILE A 159 -14.70 -7.38 20.70
N VAL A 160 -14.65 -7.22 19.38
CA VAL A 160 -15.60 -7.87 18.45
C VAL A 160 -15.03 -9.13 17.78
N GLY A 161 -13.74 -9.41 17.94
CA GLY A 161 -13.04 -10.47 17.24
C GLY A 161 -12.39 -10.04 15.92
N SER A 162 -11.69 -10.98 15.27
CA SER A 162 -10.85 -10.69 14.10
C SER A 162 -11.62 -10.33 12.83
N ASP A 163 -12.86 -10.81 12.69
CA ASP A 163 -13.71 -10.62 11.50
C ASP A 163 -14.72 -9.48 11.67
N ILE A 164 -14.19 -8.26 11.70
CA ILE A 164 -15.00 -7.02 11.82
C ILE A 164 -16.11 -6.94 10.76
N PRO A 165 -15.83 -7.17 9.45
CA PRO A 165 -16.88 -7.14 8.44
C PRO A 165 -17.98 -8.18 8.69
N GLY A 166 -17.62 -9.40 9.10
CA GLY A 166 -18.57 -10.46 9.47
C GLY A 166 -19.51 -10.03 10.59
N VAL A 167 -18.98 -9.46 11.66
CA VAL A 167 -19.77 -8.96 12.80
C VAL A 167 -20.78 -7.88 12.37
N ARG A 168 -20.37 -6.97 11.48
CA ARG A 168 -21.28 -5.93 10.96
C ARG A 168 -22.42 -6.52 10.13
N VAL A 169 -22.14 -7.56 9.33
CA VAL A 169 -23.15 -8.28 8.55
C VAL A 169 -24.12 -9.01 9.47
N GLU A 170 -23.62 -9.68 10.50
CA GLU A 170 -24.45 -10.35 11.51
C GLU A 170 -25.33 -9.36 12.28
N PHE A 171 -24.76 -8.21 12.67
CA PHE A 171 -25.50 -7.13 13.32
C PHE A 171 -26.62 -6.59 12.42
N ALA A 172 -26.33 -6.32 11.15
CA ALA A 172 -27.33 -5.90 10.16
C ALA A 172 -28.44 -6.95 9.98
N ALA A 173 -28.09 -8.23 9.92
CA ALA A 173 -29.04 -9.32 9.83
C ALA A 173 -29.93 -9.42 11.09
N LYS A 174 -29.33 -9.28 12.28
CA LYS A 174 -30.05 -9.25 13.56
C LYS A 174 -31.01 -8.06 13.61
N ALA A 175 -30.56 -6.85 13.28
CA ALA A 175 -31.38 -5.65 13.26
C ALA A 175 -32.59 -5.78 12.32
N ARG A 176 -32.40 -6.34 11.12
CA ARG A 176 -33.50 -6.60 10.17
C ARG A 176 -34.48 -7.66 10.66
N ARG A 177 -33.98 -8.71 11.32
CA ARG A 177 -34.80 -9.82 11.85
C ARG A 177 -35.63 -9.39 13.04
N THR A 178 -35.03 -8.67 14.00
CA THR A 178 -35.72 -8.25 15.23
C THR A 178 -36.59 -7.01 15.04
N LYS A 179 -36.30 -6.19 14.01
CA LYS A 179 -36.98 -4.92 13.72
C LYS A 179 -37.02 -3.94 14.91
N ARG A 180 -36.08 -4.07 15.85
CA ARG A 180 -35.96 -3.12 16.95
C ARG A 180 -35.47 -1.76 16.41
N PRO A 181 -36.14 -0.64 16.74
CA PRO A 181 -35.85 0.65 16.15
C PRO A 181 -34.42 1.11 16.44
N GLU A 182 -33.91 0.88 17.66
CA GLU A 182 -32.54 1.24 18.05
C GLU A 182 -31.47 0.48 17.24
N LEU A 183 -31.69 -0.81 16.97
CA LEU A 183 -30.73 -1.62 16.20
C LEU A 183 -30.76 -1.26 14.72
N LEU A 184 -31.94 -0.93 14.18
CA LEU A 184 -32.08 -0.47 12.81
C LEU A 184 -31.46 0.92 12.61
N ALA A 185 -31.67 1.85 13.55
CA ALA A 185 -31.06 3.17 13.54
C ALA A 185 -29.53 3.07 13.57
N ALA A 186 -28.97 2.30 14.52
CA ALA A 186 -27.53 2.06 14.59
C ALA A 186 -26.99 1.39 13.31
N ALA A 187 -27.69 0.40 12.76
CA ALA A 187 -27.27 -0.27 11.53
C ALA A 187 -27.24 0.67 10.32
N GLN A 188 -28.12 1.67 10.26
CA GLN A 188 -28.13 2.69 9.20
C GLN A 188 -27.03 3.75 9.44
N GLN A 189 -26.94 4.27 10.66
CA GLN A 189 -25.97 5.30 11.07
C GLN A 189 -24.54 4.84 10.86
N TYR A 190 -24.21 3.62 11.29
CA TYR A 190 -22.89 3.02 11.11
C TYR A 190 -22.80 2.18 9.83
N HIS A 191 -23.62 2.46 8.82
CA HIS A 191 -23.51 1.91 7.46
C HIS A 191 -23.40 0.37 7.35
N CYS A 192 -23.99 -0.37 8.30
CA CYS A 192 -24.11 -1.82 8.22
C CYS A 192 -25.25 -2.24 7.28
N VAL A 193 -26.21 -1.33 7.04
CA VAL A 193 -27.31 -1.47 6.09
C VAL A 193 -27.31 -0.26 5.14
N GLU A 194 -27.48 -0.50 3.84
CA GLU A 194 -27.70 0.59 2.87
C GLU A 194 -28.97 1.38 3.24
N PRO A 195 -28.90 2.72 3.39
CA PRO A 195 -30.07 3.56 3.62
C PRO A 195 -31.06 3.45 2.46
N GLY A 196 -32.35 3.21 2.73
CA GLY A 196 -33.42 3.39 1.73
C GLY A 196 -33.78 2.20 0.83
N ALA A 197 -33.52 0.96 1.26
CA ALA A 197 -33.79 -0.28 0.51
C ALA A 197 -35.23 -0.50 -0.02
N ARG A 198 -36.20 0.37 0.31
CA ARG A 198 -37.57 0.25 -0.23
C ARG A 198 -37.79 1.00 -1.56
N HIS A 199 -37.06 2.08 -1.88
CA HIS A 199 -37.41 2.92 -3.05
C HIS A 199 -36.26 3.36 -3.97
N SER A 200 -34.99 3.10 -3.66
CA SER A 200 -33.94 3.29 -4.67
C SER A 200 -33.77 2.01 -5.49
N ARG A 201 -34.25 2.00 -6.74
CA ARG A 201 -33.67 1.13 -7.79
C ARG A 201 -32.22 1.56 -7.96
N ASN A 202 -31.34 1.04 -7.10
CA ASN A 202 -29.95 1.46 -6.95
C ASN A 202 -29.16 0.99 -8.19
N ARG A 203 -29.23 1.76 -9.29
CA ARG A 203 -28.29 1.62 -10.40
C ARG A 203 -26.94 2.15 -9.90
N GLY A 204 -26.24 1.32 -9.12
CA GLY A 204 -24.84 1.55 -8.82
C GLY A 204 -24.03 1.80 -10.10
N PRO A 205 -22.87 2.44 -10.01
CA PRO A 205 -22.09 2.80 -11.20
C PRO A 205 -21.86 1.58 -12.10
N GLY A 206 -22.18 1.72 -13.40
CA GLY A 206 -22.03 0.65 -14.38
C GLY A 206 -20.57 0.22 -14.59
N PRO A 207 -20.33 -0.97 -15.18
CA PRO A 207 -18.98 -1.44 -15.45
C PRO A 207 -18.27 -0.55 -16.48
N ASP A 208 -17.01 -0.22 -16.20
CA ASP A 208 -16.11 0.41 -17.17
C ASP A 208 -15.63 -0.59 -18.24
N LEU A 209 -14.90 -0.10 -19.25
CA LEU A 209 -14.44 -0.93 -20.37
C LEU A 209 -13.55 -2.09 -19.87
N HIS A 210 -12.63 -1.81 -18.94
CA HIS A 210 -11.78 -2.82 -18.32
C HIS A 210 -12.59 -3.93 -17.61
N GLU A 211 -13.60 -3.57 -16.82
CA GLU A 211 -14.47 -4.53 -16.12
C GLU A 211 -15.34 -5.34 -17.10
N ARG A 212 -15.78 -4.74 -18.21
CA ARG A 212 -16.50 -5.47 -19.28
C ARG A 212 -15.61 -6.51 -19.96
N LEU A 213 -14.39 -6.11 -20.33
CA LEU A 213 -13.41 -6.98 -20.99
C LEU A 213 -12.96 -8.12 -20.09
N THR A 214 -12.65 -7.84 -18.82
CA THR A 214 -12.26 -8.86 -17.84
C THR A 214 -13.38 -9.86 -17.57
N ARG A 215 -14.63 -9.41 -17.42
CA ARG A 215 -15.79 -10.30 -17.30
C ARG A 215 -16.03 -11.14 -18.55
N ARG A 216 -15.91 -10.55 -19.75
CA ARG A 216 -16.03 -11.30 -21.01
C ARG A 216 -14.95 -12.37 -21.12
N ALA A 217 -13.71 -12.03 -20.78
CA ALA A 217 -12.60 -12.97 -20.77
C ALA A 217 -12.81 -14.08 -19.71
N GLN A 218 -13.34 -13.76 -18.53
CA GLN A 218 -13.64 -14.74 -17.50
C GLN A 218 -14.75 -15.70 -17.94
N ARG A 219 -15.86 -15.19 -18.48
CA ARG A 219 -16.95 -16.03 -19.02
C ARG A 219 -16.47 -16.93 -20.14
N ALA A 220 -15.61 -16.43 -21.02
CA ALA A 220 -15.01 -17.24 -22.08
C ALA A 220 -14.13 -18.37 -21.50
N ARG A 221 -13.39 -18.10 -20.41
CA ARG A 221 -12.59 -19.13 -19.72
C ARG A 221 -13.45 -20.20 -19.08
N GLU A 222 -14.58 -19.82 -18.49
CA GLU A 222 -15.52 -20.73 -17.84
C GLU A 222 -16.25 -21.62 -18.85
N ARG A 223 -16.65 -21.05 -20.01
CA ARG A 223 -17.36 -21.79 -21.08
C ARG A 223 -16.51 -22.80 -21.83
N SER A 224 -15.19 -22.58 -21.92
CA SER A 224 -14.32 -23.35 -22.81
C SER A 224 -13.00 -23.76 -22.12
N PRO A 225 -13.05 -24.66 -21.11
CA PRO A 225 -11.87 -25.08 -20.37
C PRO A 225 -10.79 -25.72 -21.27
N GLY A 226 -11.19 -26.44 -22.32
CA GLY A 226 -10.28 -27.00 -23.32
C GLY A 226 -9.48 -25.92 -24.05
N ALA A 227 -10.15 -24.91 -24.60
CA ALA A 227 -9.50 -23.79 -25.29
C ALA A 227 -8.55 -23.02 -24.37
N VAL A 228 -8.90 -22.83 -23.09
CA VAL A 228 -8.01 -22.20 -22.11
C VAL A 228 -6.73 -23.01 -21.90
N ARG A 229 -6.83 -24.35 -21.84
CA ARG A 229 -5.64 -25.21 -21.74
C ARG A 229 -4.76 -25.09 -22.97
N SER A 230 -5.32 -25.14 -24.17
CA SER A 230 -4.57 -24.99 -25.42
C SER A 230 -3.89 -23.63 -25.52
N LEU A 231 -4.60 -22.54 -25.21
CA LEU A 231 -4.02 -21.19 -25.20
C LEU A 231 -2.92 -21.02 -24.16
N ARG A 232 -3.02 -21.69 -23.00
CA ARG A 232 -1.94 -21.71 -22.00
C ARG A 232 -0.72 -22.44 -22.52
N ALA A 233 -0.91 -23.59 -23.18
CA ALA A 233 0.17 -24.37 -23.78
C ALA A 233 0.88 -23.57 -24.87
N LEU A 234 0.11 -23.03 -25.84
CA LEU A 234 0.63 -22.19 -26.93
C LEU A 234 1.40 -20.99 -26.41
N ARG A 235 0.88 -20.31 -25.39
CA ARG A 235 1.59 -19.20 -24.73
C ARG A 235 2.90 -19.66 -24.08
N GLY A 236 2.91 -20.83 -23.44
CA GLY A 236 4.10 -21.39 -22.81
C GLY A 236 5.18 -21.75 -23.82
N THR A 237 4.81 -22.55 -24.83
CA THR A 237 5.70 -22.94 -25.93
C THR A 237 6.19 -21.73 -26.71
N GLY A 238 5.29 -20.83 -27.09
CA GLY A 238 5.63 -19.58 -27.79
C GLY A 238 6.56 -18.70 -26.98
N GLY A 239 6.35 -18.60 -25.66
CA GLY A 239 7.26 -17.85 -24.77
C GLY A 239 8.68 -18.42 -24.76
N TRP A 240 8.85 -19.74 -24.70
CA TRP A 240 10.19 -20.34 -24.81
C TRP A 240 10.81 -20.17 -26.19
N LEU A 241 10.02 -20.28 -27.26
CA LEU A 241 10.50 -20.00 -28.60
C LEU A 241 11.03 -18.55 -28.71
N MET A 242 10.34 -17.58 -28.11
CA MET A 242 10.81 -16.19 -28.05
C MET A 242 12.13 -16.06 -27.27
N VAL A 243 12.33 -16.80 -26.18
CA VAL A 243 13.62 -16.85 -25.48
C VAL A 243 14.71 -17.44 -26.37
N VAL A 244 14.42 -18.53 -27.09
CA VAL A 244 15.35 -19.13 -28.06
C VAL A 244 15.73 -18.13 -29.15
N VAL A 245 14.76 -17.38 -29.69
CA VAL A 245 15.03 -16.30 -30.66
C VAL A 245 16.02 -15.28 -30.10
N LEU A 246 15.81 -14.81 -28.86
CA LEU A 246 16.73 -13.85 -28.22
C LEU A 246 18.14 -14.42 -27.97
N LEU A 247 18.27 -15.73 -27.76
CA LEU A 247 19.58 -16.39 -27.57
C LEU A 247 20.30 -16.65 -28.90
N VAL A 248 19.57 -16.97 -29.96
CA VAL A 248 20.13 -17.33 -31.27
C VAL A 248 20.40 -16.08 -32.13
N ALA A 249 19.58 -15.04 -32.03
CA ALA A 249 19.74 -13.80 -32.78
C ALA A 249 21.18 -13.24 -32.77
N PRO A 250 21.87 -13.08 -31.61
CA PRO A 250 23.26 -12.58 -31.60
C PRO A 250 24.28 -13.50 -32.27
N LEU A 251 24.00 -14.80 -32.40
CA LEU A 251 24.88 -15.71 -33.12
C LEU A 251 24.79 -15.51 -34.64
N THR A 252 23.67 -14.95 -35.11
CA THR A 252 23.42 -14.68 -36.53
C THR A 252 23.64 -13.22 -36.91
N VAL A 253 23.34 -12.31 -35.99
CA VAL A 253 23.40 -10.85 -36.15
C VAL A 253 23.94 -10.28 -34.83
N PRO A 254 25.28 -10.20 -34.65
CA PRO A 254 25.92 -9.82 -33.40
C PRO A 254 25.42 -8.50 -32.80
N GLU A 255 25.00 -7.56 -33.64
CA GLU A 255 24.43 -6.26 -33.27
C GLU A 255 23.15 -6.37 -32.43
N LEU A 256 22.45 -7.50 -32.50
CA LEU A 256 21.25 -7.77 -31.68
C LEU A 256 21.59 -8.34 -30.29
N GLY A 257 22.87 -8.53 -29.96
CA GLY A 257 23.34 -9.00 -28.64
C GLY A 257 22.82 -8.23 -27.43
N PRO A 258 22.61 -6.91 -27.48
CA PRO A 258 22.10 -6.16 -26.33
C PRO A 258 20.63 -6.44 -25.98
N ALA A 259 19.86 -7.11 -26.86
CA ALA A 259 18.42 -7.34 -26.66
C ALA A 259 18.07 -8.06 -25.36
N LEU A 260 18.73 -9.18 -25.07
CA LEU A 260 18.45 -9.98 -23.88
C LEU A 260 18.96 -9.31 -22.59
N PRO A 261 20.20 -8.79 -22.52
CA PRO A 261 20.67 -8.01 -21.37
C PRO A 261 19.77 -6.81 -21.04
N ALA A 262 19.37 -6.01 -22.03
CA ALA A 262 18.50 -4.84 -21.83
C ALA A 262 17.12 -5.23 -21.27
N LEU A 263 16.53 -6.33 -21.78
CA LEU A 263 15.29 -6.87 -21.25
C LEU A 263 15.46 -7.36 -19.80
N ALA A 264 16.57 -8.05 -19.51
CA ALA A 264 16.87 -8.57 -18.18
C ALA A 264 17.05 -7.43 -17.15
N LEU A 265 17.80 -6.37 -17.49
CA LEU A 265 17.98 -5.20 -16.64
C LEU A 265 16.66 -4.48 -16.37
N THR A 266 15.82 -4.32 -17.40
CA THR A 266 14.46 -3.77 -17.24
C THR A 266 13.62 -4.61 -16.27
N PHE A 267 13.70 -5.94 -16.36
CA PHE A 267 13.03 -6.84 -15.43
C PHE A 267 13.58 -6.68 -14.00
N VAL A 268 14.90 -6.59 -13.82
CA VAL A 268 15.54 -6.42 -12.52
C VAL A 268 15.12 -5.10 -11.88
N LEU A 269 15.17 -3.98 -12.61
CA LEU A 269 14.73 -2.67 -12.12
C LEU A 269 13.28 -2.73 -11.61
N LEU A 270 12.37 -3.25 -12.44
CA LEU A 270 10.96 -3.31 -12.06
C LEU A 270 10.72 -4.30 -10.93
N PHE A 271 11.48 -5.38 -10.88
CA PHE A 271 11.41 -6.31 -9.76
C PHE A 271 11.84 -5.63 -8.46
N GLN A 272 12.93 -4.87 -8.44
CA GLN A 272 13.40 -4.12 -7.27
C GLN A 272 12.32 -3.14 -6.78
N LEU A 273 11.80 -2.30 -7.67
CA LEU A 273 10.73 -1.35 -7.32
C LEU A 273 9.46 -2.07 -6.84
N ALA A 274 9.01 -3.11 -7.55
CA ALA A 274 7.80 -3.86 -7.20
C ALA A 274 7.94 -4.71 -5.94
N PHE A 275 9.18 -5.10 -5.59
CA PHE A 275 9.51 -5.80 -4.35
C PHE A 275 9.42 -4.87 -3.15
N LEU A 276 9.97 -3.66 -3.27
CA LEU A 276 9.93 -2.61 -2.24
C LEU A 276 8.52 -2.00 -2.06
N ALA A 277 7.74 -1.90 -3.14
CA ALA A 277 6.36 -1.40 -3.14
C ALA A 277 5.36 -2.39 -2.49
N ARG A 278 5.49 -2.63 -1.18
CA ARG A 278 4.72 -3.66 -0.44
C ARG A 278 3.22 -3.46 -0.48
N SER A 279 2.75 -2.22 -0.59
CA SER A 279 1.32 -1.87 -0.70
C SER A 279 0.73 -2.01 -2.11
N ARG A 280 1.52 -2.40 -3.13
CA ARG A 280 1.06 -2.40 -4.52
C ARG A 280 -0.21 -3.22 -4.74
N THR A 281 -1.08 -2.69 -5.59
CA THR A 281 -2.31 -3.34 -6.04
C THR A 281 -2.22 -3.80 -7.50
N VAL A 282 -1.27 -3.28 -8.28
CA VAL A 282 -1.02 -3.72 -9.66
C VAL A 282 -0.23 -5.03 -9.70
N SER A 283 -0.50 -5.87 -10.71
CA SER A 283 0.31 -7.07 -10.95
C SER A 283 1.61 -6.72 -11.65
N PHE A 284 2.65 -7.53 -11.42
CA PHE A 284 3.90 -7.42 -12.17
C PHE A 284 3.69 -7.56 -13.69
N ALA A 285 2.80 -8.46 -14.13
CA ALA A 285 2.35 -8.55 -15.52
C ALA A 285 1.75 -7.25 -16.09
N THR A 286 1.14 -6.42 -15.24
CA THR A 286 0.63 -5.11 -15.68
C THR A 286 1.79 -4.16 -15.92
N LEU A 287 2.82 -4.18 -15.06
CA LEU A 287 4.01 -3.36 -15.22
C LEU A 287 4.72 -3.69 -16.54
N LEU A 288 4.96 -4.97 -16.84
CA LEU A 288 5.61 -5.35 -18.10
C LEU A 288 4.79 -5.02 -19.35
N ARG A 289 3.46 -5.01 -19.26
CA ARG A 289 2.63 -4.48 -20.37
C ARG A 289 2.77 -2.99 -20.54
N VAL A 290 2.96 -2.25 -19.45
CA VAL A 290 3.22 -0.81 -19.51
C VAL A 290 4.63 -0.53 -20.03
N VAL A 291 5.62 -1.38 -19.76
CA VAL A 291 6.93 -1.35 -20.45
C VAL A 291 6.73 -1.48 -21.96
N ALA A 292 5.96 -2.48 -22.41
CA ALA A 292 5.70 -2.62 -23.84
C ALA A 292 5.01 -1.38 -24.43
N LEU A 293 4.06 -0.76 -23.72
CA LEU A 293 3.44 0.49 -24.16
C LEU A 293 4.46 1.64 -24.21
N GLY A 294 5.32 1.79 -23.20
CA GLY A 294 6.39 2.79 -23.16
C GLY A 294 7.37 2.64 -24.33
N ALA A 295 7.80 1.41 -24.62
CA ALA A 295 8.67 1.11 -25.75
C ALA A 295 8.03 1.48 -27.10
N LEU A 296 6.73 1.19 -27.25
CA LEU A 296 5.98 1.54 -28.47
C LEU A 296 5.76 3.05 -28.63
N LEU A 297 5.84 3.83 -27.56
CA LEU A 297 5.66 5.29 -27.62
C LEU A 297 6.86 6.02 -28.24
N VAL A 298 8.05 5.41 -28.30
CA VAL A 298 9.22 6.02 -28.94
C VAL A 298 8.92 6.42 -30.39
N TRP A 299 8.19 5.59 -31.14
CA TRP A 299 7.83 5.87 -32.53
C TRP A 299 6.98 7.13 -32.75
N PRO A 300 5.78 7.26 -32.14
CA PRO A 300 4.97 8.47 -32.30
C PRO A 300 5.64 9.70 -31.69
N VAL A 301 6.49 9.54 -30.67
CA VAL A 301 7.25 10.65 -30.08
C VAL A 301 8.33 11.15 -31.03
N ALA A 302 9.10 10.25 -31.63
CA ALA A 302 10.08 10.59 -32.66
C ALA A 302 9.42 11.35 -33.84
N LEU A 303 8.25 10.89 -34.28
CA LEU A 303 7.51 11.59 -35.34
C LEU A 303 7.07 13.00 -34.90
N ALA A 304 6.60 13.16 -33.66
CA ALA A 304 6.17 14.45 -33.13
C ALA A 304 7.36 15.41 -32.99
N GLU A 305 8.49 14.94 -32.48
CA GLU A 305 9.74 15.69 -32.38
C GLU A 305 10.22 16.17 -33.75
N ALA A 306 10.29 15.28 -34.75
CA ALA A 306 10.68 15.62 -36.11
C ALA A 306 9.72 16.64 -36.74
N SER A 307 8.42 16.48 -36.52
CA SER A 307 7.40 17.39 -37.06
C SER A 307 7.50 18.79 -36.42
N ILE A 308 7.71 18.85 -35.11
CA ILE A 308 7.81 20.12 -34.37
C ILE A 308 9.12 20.84 -34.68
N THR A 309 10.25 20.12 -34.73
CA THR A 309 11.54 20.73 -35.15
C THR A 309 11.47 21.26 -36.57
N ALA A 310 10.88 20.50 -37.51
CA ALA A 310 10.67 20.96 -38.88
C ALA A 310 9.76 22.22 -38.94
N LEU A 311 8.67 22.24 -38.17
CA LEU A 311 7.78 23.40 -38.08
C LEU A 311 8.49 24.66 -37.53
N MET A 312 9.45 24.46 -36.63
CA MET A 312 10.27 25.54 -36.06
C MET A 312 11.46 25.94 -36.95
N GLY A 313 11.67 25.29 -38.10
CA GLY A 313 12.82 25.52 -38.97
C GLY A 313 14.16 25.15 -38.33
N LEU A 314 14.15 24.28 -37.31
CA LEU A 314 15.35 23.83 -36.61
C LEU A 314 15.90 22.56 -37.25
N ASP A 315 17.23 22.43 -37.32
CA ASP A 315 17.86 21.14 -37.57
C ASP A 315 17.55 20.18 -36.40
N ARG A 316 17.25 18.91 -36.71
CA ARG A 316 16.94 17.85 -35.74
C ARG A 316 18.09 17.58 -34.77
N TYR A 317 19.32 17.87 -35.21
CA TYR A 317 20.53 17.72 -34.41
C TYR A 317 20.97 19.03 -33.74
N HIS A 318 20.25 20.14 -33.96
CA HIS A 318 20.55 21.41 -33.31
C HIS A 318 20.25 21.33 -31.81
N VAL A 319 21.09 21.95 -30.98
CA VAL A 319 20.99 21.95 -29.50
C VAL A 319 19.58 22.29 -29.02
N LEU A 320 18.90 23.24 -29.65
CA LEU A 320 17.53 23.63 -29.26
C LEU A 320 16.49 22.53 -29.50
N GLY A 321 16.57 21.81 -30.62
CA GLY A 321 15.69 20.68 -30.92
C GLY A 321 15.99 19.49 -30.01
N TYR A 322 17.28 19.17 -29.89
CA TYR A 322 17.83 18.10 -29.04
C TYR A 322 17.47 18.29 -27.55
N THR A 323 17.55 19.51 -27.06
CA THR A 323 17.41 19.81 -25.62
C THR A 323 15.97 20.14 -25.28
N TYR A 324 15.35 21.14 -25.92
CA TYR A 324 14.05 21.63 -25.46
C TYR A 324 12.85 20.91 -26.09
N VAL A 325 12.91 20.61 -27.39
CA VAL A 325 11.78 19.94 -28.06
C VAL A 325 11.70 18.47 -27.63
N ALA A 326 12.80 17.73 -27.73
CA ALA A 326 12.84 16.31 -27.37
C ALA A 326 12.46 16.10 -25.90
N VAL A 327 13.20 16.69 -24.94
CA VAL A 327 12.94 16.49 -23.51
C VAL A 327 11.48 16.79 -23.13
N THR A 328 10.89 17.85 -23.69
CA THR A 328 9.49 18.20 -23.42
C THR A 328 8.53 17.12 -23.92
N LEU A 329 8.68 16.67 -25.17
CA LEU A 329 7.80 15.68 -25.76
C LEU A 329 7.95 14.32 -25.09
N GLU A 330 9.18 13.91 -24.81
CA GLU A 330 9.43 12.63 -24.15
C GLU A 330 8.87 12.58 -22.73
N GLU A 331 9.12 13.60 -21.90
CA GLU A 331 8.63 13.61 -20.52
C GLU A 331 7.10 13.63 -20.46
N LEU A 332 6.44 14.31 -21.42
CA LEU A 332 4.98 14.26 -21.56
C LEU A 332 4.50 12.87 -22.03
N ALA A 333 5.17 12.29 -23.02
CA ALA A 333 4.79 11.01 -23.60
C ALA A 333 4.97 9.84 -22.63
N LYS A 334 6.01 9.86 -21.81
CA LYS A 334 6.25 8.86 -20.76
C LYS A 334 5.08 8.79 -19.76
N LEU A 335 4.29 9.86 -19.60
CA LEU A 335 3.07 9.85 -18.77
C LEU A 335 1.80 9.40 -19.50
N ALA A 336 1.84 9.22 -20.83
CA ALA A 336 0.67 8.86 -21.63
C ALA A 336 0.01 7.52 -21.19
N PRO A 337 0.74 6.45 -20.83
CA PRO A 337 0.11 5.21 -20.38
C PRO A 337 -0.74 5.38 -19.10
N LEU A 338 -0.35 6.28 -18.20
CA LEU A 338 -1.16 6.63 -17.02
C LEU A 338 -2.45 7.37 -17.42
N SER A 339 -2.36 8.31 -18.35
CA SER A 339 -3.51 9.04 -18.88
C SER A 339 -4.50 8.12 -19.60
N ILE A 340 -4.02 7.18 -20.42
CA ILE A 340 -4.86 6.17 -21.07
C ILE A 340 -5.58 5.29 -20.04
N LEU A 341 -4.90 4.91 -18.96
CA LEU A 341 -5.50 4.10 -17.89
C LEU A 341 -6.67 4.84 -17.20
N LEU A 342 -6.58 6.16 -17.04
CA LEU A 342 -7.65 6.98 -16.49
C LEU A 342 -8.92 6.94 -17.36
N LEU A 343 -8.75 6.92 -18.68
CA LEU A 343 -9.84 6.88 -19.66
C LEU A 343 -10.49 5.48 -19.73
N VAL A 344 -9.67 4.42 -19.81
CA VAL A 344 -10.15 3.05 -20.09
C VAL A 344 -10.53 2.27 -18.83
N ALA A 345 -9.94 2.60 -17.68
CA ALA A 345 -10.05 1.84 -16.43
C ALA A 345 -10.28 2.74 -15.21
N ARG A 346 -11.16 3.73 -15.33
CA ARG A 346 -11.44 4.73 -14.29
C ARG A 346 -11.74 4.11 -12.92
N HIS A 347 -12.52 3.03 -12.84
CA HIS A 347 -12.82 2.38 -11.57
C HIS A 347 -11.60 1.67 -11.00
N ARG A 348 -10.72 1.16 -11.87
CA ARG A 348 -9.43 0.60 -11.46
C ARG A 348 -8.50 1.67 -10.92
N VAL A 349 -8.41 2.84 -11.54
CA VAL A 349 -7.58 3.97 -11.08
C VAL A 349 -7.98 4.45 -9.67
N ARG A 350 -9.27 4.42 -9.35
CA ARG A 350 -9.79 4.74 -8.00
C ARG A 350 -9.38 3.73 -6.92
N ARG A 351 -8.94 2.53 -7.31
CA ARG A 351 -8.47 1.45 -6.42
C ARG A 351 -6.95 1.34 -6.35
N LEU A 352 -6.22 2.16 -7.11
CA LEU A 352 -4.76 2.18 -7.09
C LEU A 352 -4.26 2.74 -5.74
N ALA A 353 -3.20 2.11 -5.26
CA ALA A 353 -2.34 2.61 -4.20
C ALA A 353 -1.43 3.72 -4.74
N ALA A 354 -0.84 4.54 -3.87
CA ALA A 354 0.09 5.60 -4.26
C ALA A 354 1.31 5.02 -4.97
N VAL A 355 1.85 3.90 -4.47
CA VAL A 355 2.96 3.18 -5.11
C VAL A 355 2.62 2.66 -6.50
N ASP A 356 1.33 2.43 -6.82
CA ASP A 356 0.98 1.95 -8.16
C ASP A 356 1.22 3.03 -9.22
N PHE A 357 1.04 4.32 -8.89
CA PHE A 357 1.35 5.42 -9.81
C PHE A 357 2.85 5.49 -10.09
N LEU A 358 3.69 5.38 -9.05
CA LEU A 358 5.14 5.23 -9.17
C LEU A 358 5.50 4.07 -10.10
N LEU A 359 5.00 2.87 -9.81
CA LEU A 359 5.37 1.67 -10.55
C LEU A 359 4.93 1.72 -12.02
N LEU A 360 3.74 2.26 -12.31
CA LEU A 360 3.25 2.40 -13.68
C LEU A 360 4.03 3.47 -14.45
N ALA A 361 4.38 4.59 -13.80
CA ALA A 361 5.22 5.62 -14.40
C ALA A 361 6.64 5.11 -14.68
N ALA A 362 7.26 4.45 -13.70
CA ALA A 362 8.58 3.83 -13.84
C ALA A 362 8.59 2.74 -14.92
N ALA A 363 7.54 1.93 -15.02
CA ALA A 363 7.41 0.94 -16.10
C ALA A 363 7.29 1.59 -17.48
N SER A 364 6.60 2.74 -17.59
CA SER A 364 6.51 3.48 -18.84
C SER A 364 7.87 4.03 -19.26
N GLY A 365 8.57 4.71 -18.34
CA GLY A 365 9.92 5.22 -18.55
C GLY A 365 10.93 4.11 -18.88
N ALA A 366 10.85 2.96 -18.19
CA ALA A 366 11.69 1.79 -18.48
C ALA A 366 11.42 1.21 -19.88
N GLY A 367 10.17 1.26 -20.35
CA GLY A 367 9.82 0.89 -21.72
C GLY A 367 10.45 1.81 -22.75
N PHE A 368 10.33 3.12 -22.53
CA PHE A 368 10.93 4.15 -23.37
C PHE A 368 12.44 3.94 -23.50
N GLN A 369 13.10 3.81 -22.36
CA GLN A 369 14.53 3.54 -22.26
C GLN A 369 14.95 2.22 -22.93
N LEU A 370 14.15 1.15 -22.77
CA LEU A 370 14.43 -0.12 -23.42
C LEU A 370 14.45 0.05 -24.94
N ALA A 371 13.50 0.77 -25.52
CA ALA A 371 13.47 0.99 -26.96
C ALA A 371 14.64 1.86 -27.44
N GLU A 372 14.93 2.98 -26.76
CA GLU A 372 16.06 3.86 -27.10
C GLU A 372 17.39 3.15 -27.06
N ARG A 373 17.65 2.42 -25.97
CA ARG A 373 18.87 1.64 -25.80
C ARG A 373 19.04 0.63 -26.94
N LEU A 374 17.99 -0.12 -27.26
CA LEU A 374 18.07 -1.11 -28.33
C LEU A 374 18.30 -0.45 -29.69
N PHE A 375 17.65 0.67 -29.97
CA PHE A 375 17.80 1.34 -31.25
C PHE A 375 19.19 1.95 -31.44
N THR A 376 19.80 2.45 -30.37
CA THR A 376 21.14 3.05 -30.42
C THR A 376 22.27 2.00 -30.33
N GLU A 377 22.17 1.00 -29.44
CA GLU A 377 23.22 -0.01 -29.26
C GLU A 377 23.33 -0.99 -30.45
N ILE A 378 22.27 -1.14 -31.27
CA ILE A 378 22.35 -1.88 -32.54
C ILE A 378 23.35 -1.24 -33.51
N GLN A 379 23.55 0.07 -33.45
CA GLN A 379 24.51 0.76 -34.32
C GLN A 379 25.91 0.82 -33.70
N ALA A 380 26.01 0.90 -32.37
CA ALA A 380 27.26 0.96 -31.63
C ALA A 380 27.16 0.14 -30.33
N PRO A 381 27.53 -1.16 -30.35
CA PRO A 381 27.46 -2.00 -29.17
C PRO A 381 28.43 -1.49 -28.10
N THR A 382 27.92 -1.02 -26.97
CA THR A 382 28.72 -0.61 -25.82
C THR A 382 28.49 -1.59 -24.66
N LEU A 383 29.59 -2.07 -24.05
CA LEU A 383 29.53 -2.87 -22.83
C LEU A 383 29.52 -1.93 -21.63
N GLY A 384 28.37 -1.37 -21.28
CA GLY A 384 28.25 -0.48 -20.12
C GLY A 384 28.34 -1.21 -18.77
N SER A 385 28.99 -0.58 -17.78
CA SER A 385 28.89 -0.99 -16.38
C SER A 385 27.63 -0.37 -15.76
N GLU A 386 26.59 -1.18 -15.60
CA GLU A 386 25.31 -0.75 -15.02
C GLU A 386 25.32 -0.84 -13.50
N SER A 387 24.70 0.13 -12.82
CA SER A 387 24.43 0.02 -11.39
C SER A 387 23.54 -1.20 -11.13
N LEU A 388 23.90 -2.04 -10.17
CA LEU A 388 23.05 -3.17 -9.77
C LEU A 388 21.78 -2.72 -9.03
N PHE A 389 21.79 -1.53 -8.43
CA PHE A 389 20.61 -0.95 -7.78
C PHE A 389 20.00 0.13 -8.67
N LEU A 390 18.73 -0.09 -9.09
CA LEU A 390 18.02 0.74 -10.06
C LEU A 390 18.83 0.96 -11.35
N PRO A 391 19.10 -0.12 -12.14
CA PRO A 391 19.92 -0.04 -13.36
C PRO A 391 19.31 0.90 -14.41
N GLY A 392 20.14 1.42 -15.32
CA GLY A 392 19.71 2.28 -16.41
C GLY A 392 20.02 3.77 -16.23
N GLY A 393 20.79 4.16 -15.22
CA GLY A 393 21.38 5.49 -15.16
C GLY A 393 22.62 5.61 -16.06
N SER A 394 22.97 6.83 -16.43
CA SER A 394 24.13 7.16 -17.26
C SER A 394 24.90 8.34 -16.67
N THR A 395 26.21 8.36 -16.91
CA THR A 395 27.10 9.45 -16.48
C THR A 395 27.95 9.92 -17.66
N ILE A 396 28.16 11.22 -17.74
CA ILE A 396 29.10 11.84 -18.70
C ILE A 396 30.35 12.22 -17.90
N HIS A 397 31.52 11.84 -18.41
CA HIS A 397 32.82 12.17 -17.83
C HIS A 397 33.60 13.08 -18.77
N ASP A 398 34.46 13.93 -18.23
CA ASP A 398 35.48 14.63 -19.02
C ASP A 398 36.67 13.71 -19.35
N THR A 399 37.64 14.23 -20.11
CA THR A 399 38.87 13.53 -20.49
C THR A 399 39.77 13.18 -19.31
N GLU A 400 39.60 13.85 -18.17
CA GLU A 400 40.34 13.62 -16.92
C GLU A 400 39.60 12.65 -15.98
N GLY A 401 38.38 12.24 -16.35
CA GLY A 401 37.51 11.32 -15.62
C GLY A 401 36.52 11.97 -14.65
N ALA A 402 36.47 13.30 -14.55
CA ALA A 402 35.53 13.99 -13.67
C ALA A 402 34.10 13.89 -14.20
N VAL A 403 33.13 13.69 -13.30
CA VAL A 403 31.71 13.56 -13.67
C VAL A 403 31.16 14.93 -14.04
N LEU A 404 30.78 15.09 -15.31
CA LEU A 404 30.16 16.31 -15.85
C LEU A 404 28.64 16.31 -15.66
N ALA A 405 27.99 15.16 -15.81
CA ALA A 405 26.57 15.01 -15.55
C ALA A 405 26.17 13.59 -15.15
N VAL A 406 25.08 13.50 -14.41
CA VAL A 406 24.44 12.26 -13.98
C VAL A 406 23.00 12.29 -14.44
N PHE A 407 22.57 11.25 -15.15
CA PHE A 407 21.17 11.00 -15.47
C PHE A 407 20.73 9.69 -14.84
N SER A 408 19.65 9.74 -14.08
CA SER A 408 19.19 8.61 -13.28
C SER A 408 18.48 7.52 -14.08
N GLY A 409 18.25 7.75 -15.36
CA GLY A 409 17.49 6.87 -16.25
C GLY A 409 16.00 7.17 -16.28
N HIS A 410 15.37 6.95 -17.44
CA HIS A 410 13.95 7.30 -17.65
C HIS A 410 13.02 6.61 -16.67
N ALA A 411 13.31 5.36 -16.29
CA ALA A 411 12.50 4.64 -15.31
C ALA A 411 12.48 5.32 -13.92
N VAL A 412 13.63 5.83 -13.46
CA VAL A 412 13.77 6.47 -12.14
C VAL A 412 13.10 7.85 -12.15
N VAL A 413 13.42 8.67 -13.16
CA VAL A 413 12.91 10.04 -13.25
C VAL A 413 11.38 10.07 -13.47
N THR A 414 10.85 9.27 -14.40
CA THR A 414 9.40 9.16 -14.60
C THR A 414 8.73 8.50 -13.38
N GLY A 415 9.41 7.54 -12.75
CA GLY A 415 8.98 6.93 -11.49
C GLY A 415 8.79 7.96 -10.37
N LEU A 416 9.69 8.95 -10.24
CA LEU A 416 9.62 10.01 -9.24
C LEU A 416 8.40 10.92 -9.46
N ILE A 417 8.12 11.30 -10.71
CA ILE A 417 6.91 12.04 -11.08
C ILE A 417 5.66 11.21 -10.71
N GLY A 418 5.65 9.92 -11.03
CA GLY A 418 4.58 8.99 -10.68
C GLY A 418 4.38 8.85 -9.17
N ALA A 419 5.47 8.82 -8.39
CA ALA A 419 5.45 8.77 -6.93
C ALA A 419 4.81 10.02 -6.33
N ALA A 420 5.26 11.18 -6.77
CA ALA A 420 4.72 12.47 -6.35
C ALA A 420 3.23 12.60 -6.70
N LEU A 421 2.84 12.19 -7.90
CA LEU A 421 1.44 12.17 -8.35
C LEU A 421 0.60 11.19 -7.50
N GLY A 422 1.14 10.01 -7.20
CA GLY A 422 0.50 9.02 -6.32
C GLY A 422 0.26 9.58 -4.92
N LEU A 423 1.28 10.21 -4.32
CA LEU A 423 1.20 10.89 -3.03
C LEU A 423 0.12 11.99 -3.04
N ALA A 424 0.08 12.83 -4.07
CA ALA A 424 -0.93 13.89 -4.20
C ALA A 424 -2.35 13.34 -4.36
N ILE A 425 -2.57 12.40 -5.28
CA ILE A 425 -3.90 11.85 -5.58
C ILE A 425 -4.48 11.07 -4.40
N VAL A 426 -3.66 10.21 -3.79
CA VAL A 426 -4.09 9.30 -2.73
C VAL A 426 -4.10 10.03 -1.38
N GLY A 427 -3.12 10.91 -1.15
CA GLY A 427 -2.96 11.69 0.07
C GLY A 427 -3.81 12.96 0.14
N ARG A 428 -4.57 13.34 -0.90
CA ARG A 428 -5.37 14.58 -0.95
C ARG A 428 -6.22 14.90 0.30
N ARG A 429 -6.63 13.88 1.07
CA ARG A 429 -7.38 14.05 2.32
C ARG A 429 -6.56 14.67 3.46
N TYR A 430 -5.23 14.66 3.34
CA TYR A 430 -4.29 15.20 4.31
C TYR A 430 -3.88 16.65 4.01
N GLY A 431 -4.36 17.23 2.91
CA GLY A 431 -4.17 18.64 2.56
C GLY A 431 -3.83 18.88 1.10
N GLY A 432 -4.14 20.08 0.61
CA GLY A 432 -3.85 20.49 -0.77
C GLY A 432 -2.37 20.65 -1.08
N GLY A 433 -1.52 20.86 -0.06
CA GLY A 433 -0.07 21.09 -0.24
C GLY A 433 0.68 19.94 -0.92
N LEU A 434 0.15 18.70 -0.89
CA LEU A 434 0.73 17.57 -1.60
C LEU A 434 0.75 17.75 -3.12
N TRP A 435 -0.08 18.63 -3.69
CA TRP A 435 -0.07 18.97 -5.12
C TRP A 435 1.15 19.78 -5.55
N ALA A 436 1.95 20.31 -4.62
CA ALA A 436 3.25 20.87 -4.95
C ALA A 436 4.26 19.78 -5.34
N LEU A 437 4.11 18.54 -4.82
CA LEU A 437 5.08 17.47 -5.06
C LEU A 437 5.23 17.11 -6.55
N PRO A 438 4.16 16.89 -7.34
CA PRO A 438 4.31 16.59 -8.77
C PRO A 438 4.98 17.74 -9.53
N VAL A 439 4.68 19.00 -9.19
CA VAL A 439 5.28 20.17 -9.84
C VAL A 439 6.78 20.21 -9.58
N VAL A 440 7.20 20.04 -8.32
CA VAL A 440 8.62 20.01 -7.94
C VAL A 440 9.33 18.82 -8.57
N ALA A 441 8.73 17.63 -8.54
CA ALA A 441 9.29 16.43 -9.16
C ALA A 441 9.46 16.59 -10.67
N SER A 442 8.45 17.13 -11.37
CA SER A 442 8.54 17.41 -12.81
C SER A 442 9.62 18.45 -13.12
N ALA A 443 9.74 19.54 -12.34
CA ALA A 443 10.77 20.55 -12.55
C ALA A 443 12.18 19.98 -12.35
N LEU A 444 12.36 19.16 -11.31
CA LEU A 444 13.64 18.48 -11.01
C LEU A 444 14.03 17.54 -12.16
N VAL A 445 13.12 16.66 -12.56
CA VAL A 445 13.35 15.69 -13.65
C VAL A 445 13.60 16.39 -14.98
N TYR A 446 12.82 17.42 -15.29
CA TYR A 446 12.97 18.18 -16.52
C TYR A 446 14.34 18.86 -16.58
N LEU A 447 14.80 19.49 -15.50
CA LEU A 447 16.13 20.10 -15.46
C LEU A 447 17.27 19.09 -15.49
N GLU A 448 17.12 17.92 -14.86
CA GLU A 448 18.08 16.81 -14.98
C GLU A 448 18.22 16.33 -16.42
N HIS A 449 17.09 16.09 -17.09
CA HIS A 449 17.09 15.60 -18.46
C HIS A 449 17.56 16.67 -19.45
N LEU A 450 17.13 17.93 -19.28
CA LEU A 450 17.64 19.06 -20.07
C LEU A 450 19.16 19.21 -19.96
N HIS A 451 19.71 19.14 -18.74
CA HIS A 451 21.15 19.31 -18.53
C HIS A 451 21.95 18.20 -19.22
N PHE A 452 21.51 16.96 -19.07
CA PHE A 452 22.13 15.81 -19.70
C PHE A 452 22.09 15.92 -21.23
N ASN A 453 20.94 16.27 -21.80
CA ASN A 453 20.79 16.43 -23.24
C ASN A 453 21.58 17.62 -23.80
N ALA A 454 21.65 18.73 -23.07
CA ALA A 454 22.45 19.88 -23.46
C ALA A 454 23.93 19.48 -23.62
N LEU A 455 24.50 18.76 -22.65
CA LEU A 455 25.89 18.31 -22.69
C LEU A 455 26.14 17.30 -23.81
N LEU A 456 25.22 16.37 -24.06
CA LEU A 456 25.32 15.45 -25.18
C LEU A 456 25.32 16.17 -26.53
N ALA A 457 24.58 17.27 -26.65
CA ALA A 457 24.56 18.11 -27.85
C ALA A 457 25.74 19.11 -27.92
N ALA A 458 26.79 18.93 -27.09
CA ALA A 458 27.91 19.86 -26.93
C ALA A 458 27.47 21.32 -26.61
N GLY A 459 26.32 21.45 -25.94
CA GLY A 459 25.75 22.71 -25.47
C GLY A 459 25.80 22.85 -23.94
N ALA A 460 25.23 23.95 -23.45
CA ALA A 460 25.08 24.20 -22.02
C ALA A 460 23.70 24.83 -21.75
N LEU A 461 23.18 24.59 -20.54
CA LEU A 461 22.00 25.32 -20.07
C LEU A 461 22.36 26.77 -19.74
N ASP A 462 21.36 27.63 -19.69
CA ASP A 462 21.54 28.98 -19.18
C ASP A 462 22.02 28.96 -17.70
N PRO A 463 22.68 30.03 -17.23
CA PRO A 463 23.24 30.05 -15.88
C PRO A 463 22.23 29.83 -14.76
N VAL A 464 20.97 30.27 -14.93
CA VAL A 464 19.91 30.12 -13.93
C VAL A 464 19.47 28.66 -13.86
N SER A 465 19.20 28.04 -15.00
CA SER A 465 18.85 26.61 -15.07
C SER A 465 19.98 25.72 -14.56
N THR A 466 21.24 26.06 -14.86
CA THR A 466 22.42 25.37 -14.33
C THR A 466 22.51 25.48 -12.81
N PHE A 467 22.29 26.68 -12.25
CA PHE A 467 22.26 26.90 -10.82
C PHE A 467 21.15 26.08 -10.14
N LEU A 468 19.92 26.12 -10.69
CA LEU A 468 18.79 25.36 -10.16
C LEU A 468 19.03 23.85 -10.21
N HIS A 469 19.57 23.34 -11.32
CA HIS A 469 19.92 21.92 -11.47
C HIS A 469 20.92 21.48 -10.39
N ARG A 470 21.97 22.28 -10.12
CA ARG A 470 22.95 22.01 -9.05
C ARG A 470 22.31 22.04 -7.66
N MET A 471 21.46 23.03 -7.37
CA MET A 471 20.75 23.15 -6.09
C MET A 471 19.82 21.96 -5.82
N MET A 472 19.28 21.34 -6.87
CA MET A 472 18.46 20.13 -6.77
C MET A 472 19.26 18.83 -6.73
N GLY A 473 20.59 18.90 -6.68
CA GLY A 473 21.48 17.76 -6.50
C GLY A 473 22.07 17.16 -7.77
N GLY A 474 21.95 17.84 -8.92
CA GLY A 474 22.68 17.47 -10.13
C GLY A 474 22.38 16.08 -10.69
N GLY A 475 21.16 15.57 -10.47
CA GLY A 475 20.74 14.21 -10.82
C GLY A 475 21.13 13.12 -9.80
N ALA A 476 22.21 13.31 -9.03
CA ALA A 476 22.68 12.32 -8.05
C ALA A 476 21.69 12.05 -6.90
N LEU A 477 20.83 13.02 -6.56
CA LEU A 477 19.82 12.89 -5.51
C LEU A 477 18.54 12.18 -5.98
N THR A 478 18.28 12.12 -7.28
CA THR A 478 16.99 11.65 -7.83
C THR A 478 16.65 10.21 -7.44
N PRO A 479 17.56 9.21 -7.47
CA PRO A 479 17.25 7.85 -7.01
C PRO A 479 16.88 7.80 -5.52
N TRP A 480 17.52 8.63 -4.69
CA TRP A 480 17.24 8.71 -3.26
C TRP A 480 15.90 9.40 -2.96
N LEU A 481 15.57 10.44 -3.72
CA LEU A 481 14.25 11.08 -3.67
C LEU A 481 13.14 10.11 -4.10
N LEU A 482 13.38 9.29 -5.13
CA LEU A 482 12.46 8.22 -5.52
C LEU A 482 12.27 7.20 -4.39
N LEU A 483 13.34 6.75 -3.74
CA LEU A 483 13.27 5.82 -2.63
C LEU A 483 12.51 6.41 -1.43
N LEU A 484 12.77 7.67 -1.09
CA LEU A 484 12.03 8.38 -0.05
C LEU A 484 10.54 8.49 -0.40
N ALA A 485 10.21 8.89 -1.63
CA ALA A 485 8.83 8.98 -2.09
C ALA A 485 8.13 7.63 -2.08
N LEU A 486 8.83 6.54 -2.43
CA LEU A 486 8.35 5.16 -2.34
C LEU A 486 8.03 4.78 -0.90
N ILE A 487 8.93 5.06 0.06
CA ILE A 487 8.69 4.80 1.49
C ILE A 487 7.46 5.56 1.98
N CYS A 488 7.38 6.87 1.69
CA CYS A 488 6.24 7.70 2.02
C CYS A 488 4.93 7.15 1.44
N ALA A 489 4.95 6.70 0.18
CA ALA A 489 3.80 6.10 -0.48
C ALA A 489 3.37 4.79 0.19
N VAL A 490 4.30 3.89 0.51
CA VAL A 490 4.01 2.63 1.23
C VAL A 490 3.38 2.92 2.60
N VAL A 491 3.95 3.84 3.38
CA VAL A 491 3.45 4.21 4.71
C VAL A 491 2.03 4.80 4.60
N MET A 492 1.82 5.71 3.65
CA MET A 492 0.51 6.32 3.42
C MET A 492 -0.54 5.30 2.98
N ASP A 493 -0.18 4.37 2.08
CA ASP A 493 -1.08 3.32 1.62
C ASP A 493 -1.49 2.40 2.77
N HIS A 494 -0.57 1.95 3.61
CA HIS A 494 -0.90 1.12 4.76
C HIS A 494 -1.77 1.85 5.78
N ARG A 495 -1.55 3.15 6.00
CA ARG A 495 -2.42 4.00 6.83
C ARG A 495 -3.85 4.09 6.26
N LEU A 496 -3.99 4.17 4.95
CA LEU A 496 -5.30 4.17 4.26
C LEU A 496 -5.99 2.82 4.33
N ILE A 497 -5.26 1.73 4.02
CA ILE A 497 -5.77 0.36 4.07
C ILE A 497 -6.28 0.02 5.47
N ALA A 498 -5.59 0.47 6.53
CA ALA A 498 -6.02 0.25 7.91
C ALA A 498 -7.40 0.86 8.21
N SER A 499 -7.73 2.03 7.64
CA SER A 499 -9.04 2.67 7.82
C SER A 499 -10.19 1.96 7.10
N ALA A 500 -9.91 0.99 6.22
CA ALA A 500 -10.92 0.21 5.51
C ALA A 500 -11.26 -1.13 6.20
N ALA A 501 -10.72 -1.38 7.40
CA ALA A 501 -10.82 -2.67 8.08
C ALA A 501 -12.26 -3.16 8.30
N GLU A 502 -13.23 -2.25 8.39
CA GLU A 502 -14.64 -2.60 8.57
C GLU A 502 -15.31 -3.26 7.34
N SER A 503 -14.65 -3.22 6.18
CA SER A 503 -15.20 -3.72 4.91
C SER A 503 -14.30 -4.73 4.22
N THR A 504 -13.05 -4.84 4.66
CA THR A 504 -12.04 -5.69 4.05
C THR A 504 -11.89 -6.97 4.85
N PRO A 505 -11.89 -8.15 4.22
CA PRO A 505 -11.70 -9.39 4.94
C PRO A 505 -10.39 -9.40 5.73
N PRO A 506 -10.34 -10.05 6.90
CA PRO A 506 -9.12 -10.15 7.68
C PRO A 506 -8.05 -10.95 6.94
N LEU A 507 -6.78 -10.67 7.28
CA LEU A 507 -5.69 -11.58 6.90
C LEU A 507 -5.78 -12.85 7.75
N PRO A 508 -5.40 -14.03 7.22
CA PRO A 508 -5.38 -15.25 8.00
C PRO A 508 -4.44 -15.15 9.21
N GLY A 509 -4.91 -15.59 10.38
CA GLY A 509 -4.15 -15.60 11.63
C GLY A 509 -3.94 -14.22 12.26
N ARG A 510 -3.30 -14.19 13.43
CA ARG A 510 -3.00 -12.96 14.16
C ARG A 510 -1.80 -12.21 13.58
N ALA A 511 -1.82 -10.88 13.69
CA ALA A 511 -0.72 -10.05 13.24
C ALA A 511 0.53 -10.27 14.12
N PRO A 512 1.72 -10.48 13.52
CA PRO A 512 2.97 -10.58 14.26
C PRO A 512 3.32 -9.23 14.89
N LEU A 513 4.27 -9.22 15.84
CA LEU A 513 4.80 -7.99 16.45
C LEU A 513 3.75 -7.10 17.15
N ALA A 514 2.65 -7.66 17.65
CA ALA A 514 1.61 -6.91 18.38
C ALA A 514 2.19 -6.07 19.55
N ARG A 515 3.27 -6.55 20.19
CA ARG A 515 3.98 -5.81 21.24
C ARG A 515 4.55 -4.46 20.75
N MET A 516 5.05 -4.41 19.52
CA MET A 516 5.62 -3.20 18.94
C MET A 516 4.54 -2.16 18.70
N ARG A 517 3.40 -2.58 18.13
CA ARG A 517 2.24 -1.70 17.92
C ARG A 517 1.67 -1.18 19.22
N ARG A 518 1.49 -2.06 20.22
CA ARG A 518 1.06 -1.68 21.57
C ARG A 518 1.97 -0.60 22.18
N ARG A 519 3.30 -0.79 22.12
CA ARG A 519 4.27 0.20 22.60
C ARG A 519 4.16 1.53 21.85
N ALA A 520 3.96 1.49 20.53
CA ALA A 520 3.79 2.69 19.73
C ALA A 520 2.49 3.44 20.07
N HIS A 521 1.37 2.72 20.24
CA HIS A 521 0.10 3.30 20.65
C HIS A 521 0.20 3.93 22.04
N GLY A 522 0.72 3.23 23.04
CA GLY A 522 0.89 3.78 24.40
C GLY A 522 1.74 5.05 24.42
N ARG A 523 2.84 5.08 23.66
CA ARG A 523 3.67 6.31 23.50
C ARG A 523 2.91 7.44 22.82
N SER A 524 2.14 7.14 21.78
CA SER A 524 1.32 8.13 21.07
C SER A 524 0.26 8.73 21.99
N VAL A 525 -0.46 7.90 22.74
CA VAL A 525 -1.47 8.34 23.73
C VAL A 525 -0.80 9.23 24.77
N SER A 526 0.30 8.77 25.38
CA SER A 526 1.06 9.55 26.38
C SER A 526 1.55 10.89 25.83
N THR A 527 2.00 10.93 24.57
CA THR A 527 2.44 12.17 23.92
C THR A 527 1.26 13.11 23.69
N ARG A 528 0.14 12.61 23.15
CA ARG A 528 -1.05 13.39 22.83
C ARG A 528 -1.69 14.02 24.07
N VAL A 529 -1.72 13.31 25.19
CA VAL A 529 -2.21 13.84 26.48
C VAL A 529 -1.33 14.98 26.99
N ARG A 530 -0.03 14.97 26.70
CA ARG A 530 0.92 16.02 27.12
C ARG A 530 0.98 17.23 26.19
N VAL A 531 0.47 17.13 24.96
CA VAL A 531 0.48 18.26 24.02
C VAL A 531 -0.59 19.28 24.45
N PRO A 532 -0.20 20.51 24.85
CA PRO A 532 -1.16 21.52 25.28
C PRO A 532 -2.12 21.90 24.14
N ALA A 533 -3.38 22.16 24.47
CA ALA A 533 -4.39 22.53 23.48
C ALA A 533 -4.23 23.97 22.95
N ASP A 534 -3.57 24.83 23.74
CA ASP A 534 -3.35 26.26 23.56
C ASP A 534 -2.06 26.61 22.81
N ILE A 535 -1.19 25.63 22.52
CA ILE A 535 0.03 25.88 21.72
C ILE A 535 -0.31 26.25 20.27
N ALA A 536 0.54 27.09 19.67
CA ALA A 536 0.38 27.55 18.29
C ALA A 536 0.11 26.39 17.30
N PRO A 537 -0.84 26.56 16.35
CA PRO A 537 -1.38 25.45 15.56
C PRO A 537 -0.35 24.64 14.78
N LEU A 538 0.70 25.30 14.27
CA LEU A 538 1.78 24.63 13.52
C LEU A 538 2.58 23.69 14.44
N PHE A 539 3.00 24.18 15.61
CA PHE A 539 3.72 23.37 16.59
C PHE A 539 2.86 22.23 17.12
N ARG A 540 1.56 22.47 17.36
CA ARG A 540 0.62 21.40 17.73
C ARG A 540 0.55 20.31 16.66
N ARG A 541 0.41 20.68 15.38
CA ARG A 541 0.37 19.73 14.26
C ARG A 541 1.66 18.93 14.16
N LEU A 542 2.81 19.57 14.32
CA LEU A 542 4.11 18.90 14.31
C LEU A 542 4.26 17.93 15.48
N ALA A 543 3.90 18.35 16.70
CA ALA A 543 3.95 17.50 17.88
C ALA A 543 3.05 16.26 17.76
N LEU A 544 1.81 16.45 17.28
CA LEU A 544 0.88 15.34 17.03
C LEU A 544 1.37 14.43 15.90
N PHE A 545 1.96 14.99 14.83
CA PHE A 545 2.58 14.21 13.76
C PHE A 545 3.72 13.33 14.29
N TRP A 546 4.59 13.90 15.13
CA TRP A 546 5.68 13.15 15.78
C TRP A 546 5.18 12.08 16.75
N GLY A 547 4.08 12.33 17.47
CA GLY A 547 3.41 11.33 18.30
C GLY A 547 2.82 10.16 17.49
N ASP A 548 2.25 10.46 16.31
CA ASP A 548 1.57 9.49 15.44
C ASP A 548 2.53 8.70 14.53
N LEU A 549 3.70 9.26 14.24
CA LEU A 549 4.66 8.68 13.31
C LEU A 549 5.10 7.26 13.76
N PRO A 550 5.48 7.01 15.03
CA PRO A 550 5.78 5.65 15.51
C PRO A 550 4.62 4.67 15.32
N VAL A 551 3.38 5.09 15.57
CA VAL A 551 2.18 4.24 15.38
C VAL A 551 2.02 3.88 13.90
N THR A 552 2.17 4.86 13.02
CA THR A 552 2.03 4.68 11.57
C THR A 552 3.11 3.73 11.04
N LEU A 553 4.37 3.92 11.45
CA LEU A 553 5.49 3.05 11.07
C LEU A 553 5.34 1.64 11.65
N ALA A 554 4.99 1.52 12.92
CA ALA A 554 4.78 0.22 13.57
C ALA A 554 3.64 -0.56 12.91
N THR A 555 2.53 0.11 12.60
CA THR A 555 1.38 -0.50 11.90
C THR A 555 1.76 -0.94 10.49
N THR A 556 2.51 -0.11 9.76
CA THR A 556 3.01 -0.42 8.42
C THR A 556 3.92 -1.65 8.45
N LEU A 557 4.92 -1.66 9.32
CA LEU A 557 5.87 -2.77 9.43
C LEU A 557 5.18 -4.07 9.84
N THR A 558 4.28 -4.02 10.83
CA THR A 558 3.49 -5.19 11.24
C THR A 558 2.59 -5.71 10.11
N ALA A 559 1.95 -4.82 9.34
CA ALA A 559 1.13 -5.23 8.20
C ALA A 559 1.97 -5.94 7.12
N ILE A 560 3.14 -5.37 6.78
CA ILE A 560 4.09 -5.99 5.84
C ILE A 560 4.55 -7.35 6.36
N ALA A 561 4.87 -7.45 7.65
CA ALA A 561 5.28 -8.70 8.30
C ALA A 561 4.15 -9.74 8.30
N HIS A 562 2.90 -9.35 8.54
CA HIS A 562 1.74 -10.26 8.50
C HIS A 562 1.54 -10.83 7.10
N GLU A 563 1.59 -9.98 6.07
CA GLU A 563 1.49 -10.43 4.69
C GLU A 563 2.67 -11.33 4.31
N GLY A 564 3.89 -11.01 4.75
CA GLY A 564 5.08 -11.84 4.57
C GLY A 564 4.94 -13.23 5.20
N ALA A 565 4.50 -13.29 6.46
CA ALA A 565 4.23 -14.53 7.18
C ALA A 565 3.15 -15.38 6.46
N THR A 566 2.12 -14.73 5.93
CA THR A 566 1.07 -15.39 5.13
C THR A 566 1.65 -15.98 3.84
N VAL A 567 2.49 -15.23 3.13
CA VAL A 567 3.15 -15.70 1.90
C VAL A 567 4.10 -16.86 2.16
N LEU A 568 4.90 -16.82 3.22
CA LEU A 568 5.84 -17.91 3.57
C LEU A 568 5.11 -19.19 3.96
N ARG A 569 4.08 -19.06 4.79
CA ARG A 569 3.25 -20.21 5.16
C ARG A 569 2.56 -20.79 3.91
N ALA A 570 2.06 -19.94 3.02
CA ALA A 570 1.48 -20.37 1.76
C ALA A 570 2.50 -21.07 0.84
N ALA A 571 3.72 -20.53 0.72
CA ALA A 571 4.81 -21.14 -0.03
C ALA A 571 5.12 -22.55 0.48
N ARG A 572 5.12 -22.75 1.79
CA ARG A 572 5.31 -24.06 2.41
C ARG A 572 4.17 -25.05 2.17
N ARG A 573 2.95 -24.56 1.96
CA ARG A 573 1.81 -25.41 1.53
C ARG A 573 1.84 -25.73 0.04
N GLY A 574 2.81 -25.19 -0.71
CA GLY A 574 3.05 -25.47 -2.11
C GLY A 574 2.57 -24.35 -3.06
N PRO A 575 2.83 -24.52 -4.37
CA PRO A 575 2.65 -23.46 -5.37
C PRO A 575 1.21 -22.97 -5.49
N THR A 576 0.22 -23.86 -5.38
CA THR A 576 -1.20 -23.49 -5.43
C THR A 576 -1.58 -22.51 -4.31
N ALA A 577 -1.20 -22.83 -3.08
CA ALA A 577 -1.48 -21.98 -1.93
C ALA A 577 -0.76 -20.63 -2.05
N LEU A 578 0.51 -20.63 -2.49
CA LEU A 578 1.27 -19.41 -2.74
C LEU A 578 0.59 -18.51 -3.78
N CYS A 579 0.24 -19.04 -4.95
CA CYS A 579 -0.37 -18.27 -6.03
C CYS A 579 -1.77 -17.74 -5.66
N ASP A 580 -2.58 -18.51 -4.93
CA ASP A 580 -3.86 -18.03 -4.42
C ASP A 580 -3.66 -16.91 -3.39
N THR A 581 -2.67 -17.03 -2.52
CA THR A 581 -2.32 -16.00 -1.53
C THR A 581 -1.87 -14.71 -2.20
N LEU A 582 -0.97 -14.78 -3.19
CA LEU A 582 -0.49 -13.60 -3.91
C LEU A 582 -1.63 -12.88 -4.66
N ARG A 583 -2.60 -13.63 -5.21
CA ARG A 583 -3.81 -13.05 -5.80
C ARG A 583 -4.70 -12.39 -4.76
N PHE A 584 -4.98 -13.10 -3.66
CA PHE A 584 -5.83 -12.65 -2.58
C PHE A 584 -5.30 -11.35 -1.97
N LEU A 585 -4.02 -11.29 -1.58
CA LEU A 585 -3.41 -10.10 -1.00
C LEU A 585 -3.55 -8.88 -1.91
N ARG A 586 -3.28 -9.04 -3.21
CA ARG A 586 -3.41 -7.95 -4.17
C ARG A 586 -4.85 -7.47 -4.32
N GLN A 587 -5.81 -8.38 -4.38
CA GLN A 587 -7.24 -8.05 -4.49
C GLN A 587 -7.75 -7.39 -3.21
N ARG A 588 -7.34 -7.89 -2.05
CA ARG A 588 -7.65 -7.34 -0.74
C ARG A 588 -7.13 -5.90 -0.60
N ARG A 589 -5.89 -5.63 -0.98
CA ARG A 589 -5.34 -4.25 -0.98
C ARG A 589 -6.09 -3.33 -1.93
N ALA A 590 -6.43 -3.80 -3.14
CA ALA A 590 -7.19 -3.02 -4.11
C ALA A 590 -8.60 -2.68 -3.59
N ASP A 591 -9.25 -3.62 -2.90
CA ASP A 591 -10.56 -3.37 -2.31
C ASP A 591 -10.47 -2.40 -1.12
N ALA A 592 -9.48 -2.60 -0.23
CA ALA A 592 -9.20 -1.70 0.88
C ALA A 592 -8.92 -0.26 0.43
N MET A 593 -8.08 -0.10 -0.61
CA MET A 593 -7.82 1.21 -1.20
C MET A 593 -9.07 1.81 -1.85
N GLY A 594 -9.86 0.98 -2.53
CA GLY A 594 -11.13 1.40 -3.11
C GLY A 594 -12.09 1.93 -2.05
N GLU A 595 -12.16 1.27 -0.89
CA GLU A 595 -12.98 1.70 0.23
C GLU A 595 -12.44 2.98 0.87
N ALA A 596 -11.17 2.99 1.27
CA ALA A 596 -10.55 4.13 1.94
C ALA A 596 -10.64 5.42 1.10
N ARG A 597 -10.59 5.28 -0.24
CA ARG A 597 -10.70 6.40 -1.19
C ARG A 597 -12.14 6.74 -1.58
N SER A 598 -13.13 5.90 -1.29
CA SER A 598 -14.55 6.17 -1.59
C SER A 598 -15.09 7.32 -0.73
N GLN A 599 -14.57 7.46 0.49
CA GLN A 599 -15.05 8.42 1.51
C GLN A 599 -16.55 8.24 1.79
N GLY A 600 -17.04 6.99 1.83
CA GLY A 600 -18.45 6.67 2.07
C GLY A 600 -19.35 6.82 0.84
N ARG A 601 -18.82 7.20 -0.32
CA ARG A 601 -19.59 7.23 -1.57
C ARG A 601 -19.84 5.82 -2.09
N SER A 602 -21.02 5.57 -2.64
CA SER A 602 -21.34 4.29 -3.28
C SER A 602 -20.35 3.99 -4.39
N ARG A 603 -19.79 2.77 -4.36
CA ARG A 603 -18.81 2.31 -5.34
C ARG A 603 -19.14 0.90 -5.79
N ARG A 604 -18.69 0.58 -6.99
CA ARG A 604 -18.72 -0.79 -7.49
C ARG A 604 -17.53 -1.56 -6.95
N ARG A 605 -17.80 -2.63 -6.19
CA ARG A 605 -16.77 -3.59 -5.75
C ARG A 605 -16.45 -4.56 -6.89
N HIS A 606 -15.17 -4.80 -7.12
CA HIS A 606 -14.70 -5.80 -8.08
C HIS A 606 -13.32 -6.34 -7.65
N PRO A 607 -13.21 -7.61 -7.22
CA PRO A 607 -14.28 -8.61 -7.04
C PRO A 607 -15.36 -8.19 -6.04
N THR A 608 -16.47 -8.93 -5.95
CA THR A 608 -17.51 -8.64 -4.94
C THR A 608 -16.97 -8.94 -3.53
N GLY A 609 -17.59 -8.36 -2.49
CA GLY A 609 -17.19 -8.62 -1.10
C GLY A 609 -17.29 -10.11 -0.76
N GLU A 610 -18.43 -10.73 -1.08
CA GLU A 610 -18.68 -12.16 -0.86
C GLU A 610 -17.65 -13.08 -1.54
N GLU A 611 -17.24 -12.76 -2.77
CA GLU A 611 -16.18 -13.50 -3.47
C GLU A 611 -14.83 -13.39 -2.72
N LEU A 612 -14.54 -12.21 -2.17
CA LEU A 612 -13.29 -11.96 -1.46
C LEU A 612 -13.28 -12.62 -0.08
N ASP A 613 -14.41 -12.60 0.64
CA ASP A 613 -14.59 -13.24 1.94
C ASP A 613 -14.52 -14.76 1.82
N THR A 614 -15.15 -15.32 0.78
CA THR A 614 -15.04 -16.75 0.47
C THR A 614 -13.60 -17.15 0.20
N ARG A 615 -12.85 -16.35 -0.59
CA ARG A 615 -11.41 -16.58 -0.80
C ARG A 615 -10.60 -16.47 0.49
N ALA A 616 -10.95 -15.57 1.40
CA ALA A 616 -10.26 -15.42 2.68
C ALA A 616 -10.46 -16.67 3.57
N ARG A 617 -11.70 -17.20 3.61
CA ARG A 617 -12.03 -18.45 4.33
C ARG A 617 -11.32 -19.65 3.74
N ASP A 618 -11.39 -19.82 2.42
CA ASP A 618 -10.70 -20.90 1.70
C ASP A 618 -9.19 -20.86 1.92
N LEU A 619 -8.61 -19.66 1.91
CA LEU A 619 -7.20 -19.48 2.19
C LEU A 619 -6.86 -19.87 3.64
N SER A 620 -7.67 -19.44 4.61
CA SER A 620 -7.48 -19.79 6.02
C SER A 620 -7.53 -21.31 6.25
N LEU A 621 -8.47 -22.00 5.60
CA LEU A 621 -8.57 -23.46 5.59
C LEU A 621 -7.30 -24.12 5.02
N ARG A 622 -6.84 -23.68 3.85
CA ARG A 622 -5.63 -24.21 3.19
C ARG A 622 -4.35 -23.98 3.98
N LEU A 623 -4.29 -22.88 4.72
CA LEU A 623 -3.16 -22.58 5.60
C LEU A 623 -3.23 -23.39 6.91
N GLY A 624 -4.31 -24.12 7.19
CA GLY A 624 -4.47 -24.92 8.41
C GLY A 624 -4.79 -24.07 9.65
N LEU A 625 -5.52 -22.97 9.45
CA LEU A 625 -5.91 -22.03 10.49
C LEU A 625 -7.37 -22.21 10.95
N ALA A 626 -8.15 -23.10 10.33
CA ALA A 626 -9.50 -23.47 10.80
C ALA A 626 -9.42 -24.59 11.86
N GLY A 627 -9.90 -24.34 13.09
CA GLY A 627 -9.90 -25.26 14.24
C GLY A 627 -9.40 -24.59 15.52
N THR A 628 -9.96 -24.98 16.69
CA THR A 628 -9.88 -24.30 18.01
C THR A 628 -8.48 -23.87 18.48
N ALA A 629 -8.52 -22.84 19.33
CA ALA A 629 -7.43 -21.96 19.77
C ALA A 629 -6.27 -22.65 20.49
N THR A 630 -5.05 -22.19 20.23
CA THR A 630 -4.00 -21.93 21.26
C THR A 630 -2.71 -21.40 20.64
N GLY A 631 -2.08 -20.46 21.34
CA GLY A 631 -0.63 -20.24 21.32
C GLY A 631 -0.10 -19.15 20.40
N ALA A 632 0.14 -17.95 20.95
CA ALA A 632 0.95 -16.91 20.32
C ALA A 632 2.45 -17.24 20.48
N VAL A 633 3.17 -17.50 19.38
CA VAL A 633 4.64 -17.62 19.37
C VAL A 633 5.22 -16.34 18.78
N ILE A 634 6.18 -15.75 19.49
CA ILE A 634 6.96 -14.61 19.02
C ILE A 634 7.91 -15.14 17.95
N VAL A 635 7.68 -14.74 16.70
CA VAL A 635 8.74 -14.81 15.70
C VAL A 635 9.09 -13.39 15.30
N ALA A 636 10.28 -12.96 15.69
CA ALA A 636 10.94 -11.82 15.09
C ALA A 636 11.18 -12.18 13.62
N ALA A 637 10.34 -11.69 12.73
CA ALA A 637 10.56 -11.83 11.30
C ALA A 637 11.67 -10.86 10.88
N THR A 638 12.92 -11.21 11.18
CA THR A 638 14.07 -10.78 10.38
C THR A 638 13.93 -11.47 9.02
N LEU A 639 13.20 -10.84 8.11
CA LEU A 639 13.23 -11.17 6.70
C LEU A 639 13.84 -10.01 5.93
N LEU A 640 15.13 -9.87 6.19
CA LEU A 640 16.08 -9.06 5.44
C LEU A 640 17.18 -9.95 4.81
N LEU A 641 16.98 -11.28 4.74
CA LEU A 641 18.02 -12.19 4.25
C LEU A 641 17.50 -13.14 3.17
N ALA A 642 17.71 -12.70 1.93
CA ALA A 642 18.14 -13.44 0.73
C ALA A 642 18.04 -12.46 -0.45
N LEU A 643 18.87 -11.41 -0.47
CA LEU A 643 20.18 -11.43 -1.15
C LEU A 643 21.26 -10.72 -0.31
N PRO A 644 22.07 -11.44 0.48
CA PRO A 644 23.45 -11.02 0.74
C PRO A 644 24.29 -11.49 -0.45
N GLY A 645 24.54 -10.60 -1.40
CA GLY A 645 25.32 -10.94 -2.59
C GLY A 645 25.17 -9.91 -3.71
N ALA A 646 25.55 -8.67 -3.41
CA ALA A 646 26.00 -7.59 -4.31
C ALA A 646 25.62 -6.20 -3.76
N VAL A 647 25.98 -5.94 -2.51
CA VAL A 647 26.29 -4.57 -2.08
C VAL A 647 27.82 -4.53 -2.06
N LEU A 648 28.40 -4.47 -3.26
CA LEU A 648 29.74 -3.92 -3.45
C LEU A 648 29.52 -2.59 -4.15
N PHE A 649 29.98 -1.56 -3.46
CA PHE A 649 30.02 -0.19 -3.89
C PHE A 649 30.83 -0.04 -5.18
N TRP A 650 30.36 0.89 -6.01
CA TRP A 650 31.13 1.71 -6.95
C TRP A 650 32.43 1.10 -7.48
N SER A 651 32.37 0.57 -8.70
CA SER A 651 33.54 0.49 -9.59
C SER A 651 33.11 1.06 -10.93
N GLY A 652 33.46 2.33 -11.16
CA GLY A 652 33.38 2.93 -12.49
C GLY A 652 34.47 2.28 -13.34
N THR A 653 34.08 1.43 -14.27
CA THR A 653 34.95 1.04 -15.37
C THR A 653 34.63 1.97 -16.54
N THR A 654 35.69 2.57 -17.07
CA THR A 654 35.68 3.45 -18.23
C THR A 654 35.06 2.76 -19.43
N VAL A 655 33.96 3.32 -19.93
CA VAL A 655 33.37 2.94 -21.21
C VAL A 655 33.03 4.26 -21.90
N GLU A 656 33.39 4.35 -23.18
CA GLU A 656 33.07 5.51 -24.00
C GLU A 656 31.58 5.85 -23.91
N PRO A 657 31.22 7.14 -23.97
CA PRO A 657 29.83 7.57 -23.94
C PRO A 657 29.05 6.80 -25.00
N ALA A 658 28.06 6.01 -24.56
CA ALA A 658 27.05 5.51 -25.46
C ALA A 658 26.49 6.72 -26.21
N GLY A 659 26.56 6.67 -27.54
CA GLY A 659 26.06 7.73 -28.40
C GLY A 659 24.60 8.10 -28.09
N PRO A 660 24.15 9.27 -28.57
CA PRO A 660 22.86 9.85 -28.22
C PRO A 660 21.69 8.85 -28.40
N ALA A 661 20.75 8.85 -27.46
CA ALA A 661 19.51 8.08 -27.58
C ALA A 661 18.35 8.88 -26.97
N TYR A 662 17.75 9.75 -27.78
CA TYR A 662 16.44 10.35 -27.59
C TYR A 662 15.59 9.99 -28.81
N ALA A 663 14.25 10.09 -28.73
CA ALA A 663 13.36 9.35 -29.61
C ALA A 663 13.64 9.50 -31.13
N VAL A 664 13.84 10.73 -31.63
CA VAL A 664 14.22 10.96 -33.05
C VAL A 664 15.52 10.29 -33.42
N VAL A 665 16.57 10.46 -32.63
CA VAL A 665 17.90 9.91 -32.98
C VAL A 665 17.92 8.40 -32.86
N ALA A 666 17.26 7.85 -31.84
CA ALA A 666 17.04 6.42 -31.73
C ALA A 666 16.29 5.88 -32.96
N ALA A 667 15.22 6.54 -33.39
CA ALA A 667 14.47 6.15 -34.59
C ALA A 667 15.33 6.25 -35.87
N ASP A 668 16.12 7.31 -36.03
CA ASP A 668 17.04 7.50 -37.16
C ASP A 668 18.13 6.40 -37.17
N HIS A 669 18.74 6.08 -36.02
CA HIS A 669 19.70 4.98 -35.88
C HIS A 669 19.10 3.63 -36.29
N PHE A 670 17.89 3.34 -35.83
CA PHE A 670 17.20 2.10 -36.17
C PHE A 670 16.81 2.02 -37.65
N GLN A 671 16.36 3.13 -38.25
CA GLN A 671 16.08 3.18 -39.69
C GLN A 671 17.36 2.98 -40.52
N ASN A 672 18.46 3.62 -40.12
CA ASN A 672 19.77 3.47 -40.76
C ASN A 672 20.34 2.05 -40.61
N TRP A 673 20.05 1.36 -39.50
CA TRP A 673 20.34 -0.05 -39.33
C TRP A 673 19.53 -0.89 -40.32
N LEU A 674 18.20 -0.75 -40.35
CA LEU A 674 17.33 -1.53 -41.23
C LEU A 674 17.69 -1.38 -42.70
N ALA A 675 18.07 -0.17 -43.14
CA ALA A 675 18.52 0.09 -44.50
C ALA A 675 19.80 -0.70 -44.87
N ARG A 676 20.65 -1.04 -43.88
CA ARG A 676 21.94 -1.72 -44.09
C ARG A 676 21.94 -3.20 -43.73
N ALA A 677 21.00 -3.66 -42.90
CA ALA A 677 20.99 -5.01 -42.31
C ALA A 677 20.74 -6.16 -43.30
N GLY A 678 20.39 -5.84 -44.56
CA GLY A 678 19.97 -6.82 -45.57
C GLY A 678 18.71 -7.59 -45.17
N THR A 679 18.31 -8.57 -45.98
CA THR A 679 17.08 -9.35 -45.73
C THR A 679 17.17 -10.17 -44.43
N ALA A 680 18.30 -10.84 -44.20
CA ALA A 680 18.50 -11.68 -43.02
C ALA A 680 18.50 -10.86 -41.72
N GLY A 681 19.23 -9.74 -41.68
CA GLY A 681 19.27 -8.87 -40.50
C GLY A 681 17.91 -8.21 -40.21
N THR A 682 17.16 -7.85 -41.26
CA THR A 682 15.78 -7.35 -41.12
C THR A 682 14.86 -8.40 -40.49
N VAL A 683 14.90 -9.65 -40.98
CA VAL A 683 14.08 -10.75 -40.45
C VAL A 683 14.40 -10.99 -38.97
N TRP A 684 15.69 -11.09 -38.60
CA TRP A 684 16.09 -11.27 -37.21
C TRP A 684 15.70 -10.10 -36.31
N THR A 685 15.81 -8.87 -36.80
CA THR A 685 15.37 -7.67 -36.07
C THR A 685 13.87 -7.72 -35.77
N VAL A 686 13.04 -8.11 -36.75
CA VAL A 686 11.59 -8.29 -36.56
C VAL A 686 11.30 -9.42 -35.57
N LEU A 687 11.99 -10.56 -35.69
CA LEU A 687 11.82 -11.69 -34.77
C LEU A 687 12.18 -11.31 -33.32
N VAL A 688 13.28 -10.60 -33.11
CA VAL A 688 13.68 -10.07 -31.79
C VAL A 688 12.63 -9.09 -31.26
N GLY A 689 12.15 -8.15 -32.07
CA GLY A 689 11.09 -7.20 -31.67
C GLY A 689 9.80 -7.91 -31.24
N VAL A 690 9.35 -8.91 -32.01
CA VAL A 690 8.20 -9.76 -31.68
C VAL A 690 8.45 -10.56 -30.40
N ALA A 691 9.66 -11.09 -30.21
CA ALA A 691 10.03 -11.83 -29.00
C ALA A 691 10.01 -10.94 -27.75
N LEU A 692 10.58 -9.74 -27.82
CA LEU A 692 10.58 -8.76 -26.71
C LEU A 692 9.15 -8.35 -26.33
N LEU A 693 8.35 -7.91 -27.31
CA LEU A 693 6.96 -7.51 -27.07
C LEU A 693 6.11 -8.68 -26.58
N GLY A 694 6.30 -9.87 -27.13
CA GLY A 694 5.63 -11.09 -26.71
C GLY A 694 5.94 -11.46 -25.26
N LEU A 695 7.22 -11.45 -24.88
CA LEU A 695 7.67 -11.75 -23.53
C LEU A 695 7.22 -10.71 -22.50
N LEU A 696 7.12 -9.43 -22.87
CA LEU A 696 6.60 -8.38 -21.98
C LEU A 696 5.08 -8.50 -21.76
N THR A 697 4.33 -8.84 -22.82
CA THR A 697 2.86 -8.81 -22.78
C THR A 697 2.23 -10.13 -22.33
N MET A 698 2.91 -11.26 -22.56
CA MET A 698 2.39 -12.61 -22.34
C MET A 698 3.02 -13.31 -21.15
N GLY A 699 2.17 -13.90 -20.31
CA GLY A 699 2.63 -14.94 -19.37
C GLY A 699 3.27 -14.51 -18.06
N ASN A 700 3.44 -13.22 -17.77
CA ASN A 700 4.08 -12.77 -16.52
C ASN A 700 3.15 -12.73 -15.28
N GLY A 701 1.93 -13.26 -15.41
CA GLY A 701 0.91 -13.20 -14.37
C GLY A 701 0.94 -14.41 -13.45
N VAL A 702 0.51 -14.22 -12.19
CA VAL A 702 0.36 -15.30 -11.20
C VAL A 702 -0.55 -16.42 -11.77
N PRO A 703 -0.08 -17.67 -11.87
CA PRO A 703 -0.82 -18.80 -12.47
C PRO A 703 -2.15 -19.11 -11.79
N HIS A 704 -3.26 -19.18 -12.54
CA HIS A 704 -4.61 -19.38 -11.98
C HIS A 704 -4.94 -20.83 -11.58
N ALA A 705 -4.19 -21.79 -12.11
CA ALA A 705 -4.35 -23.20 -11.77
C ALA A 705 -2.96 -23.84 -11.78
N HIS A 706 -2.74 -24.74 -10.83
CA HIS A 706 -1.58 -25.63 -10.83
C HIS A 706 -2.07 -27.06 -11.04
N PRO A 707 -1.40 -27.84 -11.90
CA PRO A 707 -1.72 -29.26 -12.04
C PRO A 707 -1.49 -29.94 -10.70
N ARG A 708 -2.48 -30.66 -10.19
CA ARG A 708 -2.26 -31.56 -9.05
C ARG A 708 -1.54 -32.80 -9.54
N MET A 709 -0.50 -33.23 -8.84
CA MET A 709 0.29 -34.41 -9.24
C MET A 709 -0.61 -35.64 -9.46
N GLY A 710 -1.59 -35.86 -8.59
CA GLY A 710 -2.56 -36.95 -8.74
C GLY A 710 -3.51 -36.82 -9.93
N GLU A 711 -3.79 -35.60 -10.40
CA GLU A 711 -4.59 -35.38 -11.62
C GLU A 711 -3.74 -35.59 -12.89
N PHE A 712 -2.46 -35.18 -12.84
CA PHE A 712 -1.51 -35.43 -13.93
C PHE A 712 -1.27 -36.92 -14.17
N LEU A 713 -1.05 -37.70 -13.12
CA LEU A 713 -0.82 -39.15 -13.22
C LEU A 713 -2.03 -39.90 -13.79
N ARG A 714 -3.26 -39.41 -13.53
CA ARG A 714 -4.50 -40.02 -14.04
C ARG A 714 -4.83 -39.64 -15.49
N ALA A 715 -4.42 -38.44 -15.92
CA ALA A 715 -4.72 -37.93 -17.25
C ALA A 715 -3.58 -37.02 -17.75
N PRO A 716 -2.44 -37.59 -18.18
CA PRO A 716 -1.25 -36.83 -18.54
C PRO A 716 -1.51 -35.89 -19.74
N THR A 717 -2.17 -36.39 -20.78
CA THR A 717 -2.50 -35.64 -22.01
C THR A 717 -3.46 -34.47 -21.76
N ALA A 718 -4.40 -34.62 -20.82
CA ALA A 718 -5.34 -33.57 -20.43
C ALA A 718 -4.68 -32.43 -19.63
N ASN A 719 -3.47 -32.68 -19.09
CA ASN A 719 -2.75 -31.78 -18.20
C ASN A 719 -1.46 -31.20 -18.80
N THR A 720 -1.00 -31.70 -19.96
CA THR A 720 0.18 -31.17 -20.67
C THR A 720 0.07 -29.66 -20.91
N GLY A 721 -1.11 -29.17 -21.32
CA GLY A 721 -1.31 -27.73 -21.54
C GLY A 721 -1.29 -26.87 -20.27
N ALA A 722 -1.59 -27.47 -19.10
CA ALA A 722 -1.44 -26.79 -17.82
C ALA A 722 0.03 -26.72 -17.40
N ILE A 723 0.81 -27.78 -17.64
CA ILE A 723 2.25 -27.83 -17.34
C ILE A 723 3.03 -26.89 -18.26
N LEU A 724 2.87 -27.01 -19.58
CA LEU A 724 3.53 -26.12 -20.55
C LEU A 724 3.16 -24.65 -20.30
N GLY A 725 1.90 -24.38 -19.95
CA GLY A 725 1.48 -23.05 -19.55
C GLY A 725 2.17 -22.55 -18.30
N MET A 726 2.27 -23.38 -17.26
CA MET A 726 2.94 -23.05 -15.98
C MET A 726 4.44 -22.83 -16.15
N LEU A 727 5.07 -23.58 -17.06
CA LEU A 727 6.49 -23.46 -17.39
C LEU A 727 6.79 -22.32 -18.35
N ALA A 728 5.81 -21.52 -18.76
CA ALA A 728 6.10 -20.32 -19.55
C ALA A 728 7.15 -19.46 -18.83
N PRO A 729 8.10 -18.81 -19.55
CA PRO A 729 9.22 -18.10 -18.94
C PRO A 729 8.81 -17.15 -17.79
N GLY A 730 7.76 -16.34 -18.00
CA GLY A 730 7.23 -15.41 -17.00
C GLY A 730 6.49 -16.03 -15.80
N GLN A 731 6.27 -17.35 -15.79
CA GLN A 731 5.60 -18.10 -14.72
C GLN A 731 6.53 -19.03 -13.94
N VAL A 732 7.68 -19.41 -14.51
CA VAL A 732 8.67 -20.31 -13.89
C VAL A 732 9.06 -19.83 -12.50
N GLY A 733 9.30 -18.52 -12.32
CA GLY A 733 9.67 -17.95 -11.03
C GLY A 733 8.66 -18.24 -9.91
N TYR A 734 7.35 -18.22 -10.20
CA TYR A 734 6.33 -18.55 -9.19
C TYR A 734 6.32 -20.03 -8.83
N ALA A 735 6.55 -20.91 -9.82
CA ALA A 735 6.64 -22.34 -9.59
C ALA A 735 7.89 -22.68 -8.76
N LEU A 736 9.05 -22.11 -9.11
CA LEU A 736 10.31 -22.29 -8.37
C LEU A 736 10.19 -21.80 -6.92
N LEU A 737 9.59 -20.61 -6.70
CA LEU A 737 9.35 -20.10 -5.35
C LEU A 737 8.39 -21.00 -4.55
N GLY A 738 7.35 -21.54 -5.21
CA GLY A 738 6.42 -22.47 -4.58
C GLY A 738 7.07 -23.81 -4.21
N LEU A 739 7.94 -24.34 -5.07
CA LEU A 739 8.68 -25.59 -4.84
C LEU A 739 9.77 -25.41 -3.78
N GLY A 740 10.57 -24.35 -3.86
CA GLY A 740 11.54 -23.99 -2.83
C GLY A 740 10.86 -23.72 -1.48
N GLY A 741 9.64 -23.18 -1.51
CA GLY A 741 8.79 -23.00 -0.32
C GLY A 741 8.51 -24.30 0.44
N VAL A 742 8.39 -25.44 -0.23
CA VAL A 742 8.14 -26.75 0.42
C VAL A 742 9.33 -27.17 1.30
N LEU A 743 10.54 -26.70 0.98
CA LEU A 743 11.75 -26.96 1.76
C LEU A 743 11.88 -26.06 2.99
N LEU A 744 10.96 -25.10 3.19
CA LEU A 744 10.99 -24.23 4.36
C LEU A 744 10.80 -25.01 5.67
N PRO A 745 11.48 -24.61 6.76
CA PRO A 745 11.47 -25.35 8.01
C PRO A 745 10.09 -25.36 8.69
N ARG A 746 9.88 -26.35 9.56
CA ARG A 746 8.62 -26.51 10.33
C ARG A 746 8.25 -25.27 11.16
N GLY A 747 9.25 -24.49 11.58
CA GLY A 747 9.09 -23.23 12.29
C GLY A 747 8.26 -22.18 11.55
N VAL A 748 8.20 -22.21 10.20
CA VAL A 748 7.41 -21.26 9.40
C VAL A 748 5.91 -21.33 9.72
N ASP A 749 5.39 -22.49 10.12
CA ASP A 749 3.98 -22.60 10.52
C ASP A 749 3.69 -21.79 11.80
N ARG A 750 4.69 -21.54 12.65
CA ARG A 750 4.56 -20.75 13.88
C ARG A 750 4.56 -19.24 13.64
N LEU A 751 4.88 -18.78 12.43
CA LEU A 751 4.85 -17.34 12.06
C LEU A 751 3.43 -16.76 12.13
N LEU A 752 2.43 -17.58 11.84
CA LEU A 752 1.02 -17.23 11.95
C LEU A 752 0.39 -18.06 13.04
N THR A 753 -0.02 -17.38 14.11
CA THR A 753 -0.74 -18.00 15.20
C THR A 753 -2.23 -17.92 14.88
N ARG A 754 -2.99 -18.88 15.37
CA ARG A 754 -4.45 -18.90 15.21
C ARG A 754 -5.10 -17.70 15.89
#